data_AF-A0A9P1KLE7-F1
#
_entry.id   AF-A0A9P1KLE7-F1
#
_cell.length_a   1.000
_cell.length_b   1.000
_cell.length_c   1.000
_cell.angle_alpha   90.00
_cell.angle_beta   90.00
_cell.angle_gamma   90.00
#
_symmetry.space_group_name_H-M   'P 1'
#
loop_
_entity.id
_entity.type
_entity.pdbx_description
1 polymer ?
#
loop_
_entity_poly.entity_id
_entity_poly.type
_entity_poly.pdbx_seq_one_letter_code
_entity_poly.pdbx_strand_id
1 'polypeptide(L)'
;MRIPVATYRIQFNPNFDFEDAQKIVPYLQELGISDIYASPIFKARSGSTHGYDVVDPNQINPELGSPETFDELIEEIQKRDMGWVQDIVPNHMAYDSENKLLMDVLEHGPDSEYFDYFEIDWDQAYENIKGRVLAPLLGDFYGNCLENGELKLSYNESGLSVNYYHLKFPLRIESYATLISHKINTLSQTLGNRHPDVIKLLGVLYILKNIPSETSSQQRRDQAEFVKKLLWEIYQDNPEIQKFIDENLDFFNGDTGKRESFNLLDNLLSDQFFRLSFWKVGAEELNYRRFFTVNELICVRVEDYKVFQRTHDLIGEFVKSGKFTGLRIDHIDGLYNPVQYLRWLREKTGEIYIVVEKILELEEKLPANWPIQGTSGYEFLNYVNGLFCQSKNQERFNQIYAQMTGLARDYNDLLVAKKRLIADKNLAGDADNLAQLLKRVCGDYRYGRDFTLVGLKTAIMEFLVRFPVYRTYINQEGVGDDDRAYVQQAIREAKGKLPELLNELNLMEKFLFLDYDEFLSEENQQLWLRFVMKLQQFSGPLTAKGIEDTLFYVYYRFLALNEVGGAPNHFGISLEEFHQFNQQRLDSWPHAMNATATHDTKRGEDVRSRLNVISEIPDQWEERVKVWSQLNLVHKTKIDSKIIPDRNDEYFLYQTLVGSFPFLEEEYPEYIQRIKDYVVKAVREAKVHTAWLRPDTDYENGFVNFVEQILDFSEDNKFWQEFRPFQEKVAFYGVFNSLSQTLLKLISPGLPDIYQGTELWDLSLVDPDNRRPVDFDGRLSYLQEIKRRSRTGMENLIDDLMATWEDGRLKLFLIARVLQARQEYLEVFQQGDYQPVAVTGKYSDRIIALARSHGKQTAIAIVPRFLTDVIEPPQFPLGDIWGDTAIIVPEGSGSNWHEAIVNHDIAASPNILVSQILQYFPVGLLINESVPISDK
;
A
#
# COMPACT_ATOMS: atom_id res chain seq x y z
N MET A 1 -26.06 -8.13 7.99
CA MET A 1 -24.63 -7.98 7.66
C MET A 1 -23.85 -9.14 8.26
N ARG A 2 -22.99 -9.80 7.49
CA ARG A 2 -22.01 -10.80 7.98
C ARG A 2 -20.76 -10.04 8.44
N ILE A 3 -20.35 -10.22 9.69
CA ILE A 3 -19.05 -9.74 10.18
C ILE A 3 -18.12 -10.96 10.22
N PRO A 4 -16.93 -10.89 9.61
CA PRO A 4 -15.98 -11.99 9.69
C PRO A 4 -15.56 -12.28 11.15
N VAL A 5 -15.20 -13.53 11.43
CA VAL A 5 -14.54 -13.93 12.68
C VAL A 5 -13.05 -13.63 12.60
N ALA A 6 -12.43 -13.96 11.46
CA ALA A 6 -11.04 -13.69 11.12
C ALA A 6 -10.89 -13.65 9.59
N THR A 7 -10.06 -12.74 9.08
CA THR A 7 -9.74 -12.64 7.65
C THR A 7 -8.36 -13.20 7.34
N TYR A 8 -8.23 -13.78 6.14
CA TYR A 8 -6.94 -14.24 5.62
C TYR A 8 -6.64 -13.58 4.28
N ARG A 9 -5.61 -12.72 4.23
CA ARG A 9 -5.25 -11.97 3.03
C ARG A 9 -4.49 -12.84 2.03
N ILE A 10 -5.05 -12.99 0.83
CA ILE A 10 -4.46 -13.72 -0.31
C ILE A 10 -4.03 -12.73 -1.41
N GLN A 11 -2.83 -12.90 -1.92
CA GLN A 11 -2.24 -12.18 -3.06
C GLN A 11 -2.42 -12.99 -4.35
N PHE A 12 -3.54 -12.78 -5.03
CA PHE A 12 -3.80 -13.37 -6.35
C PHE A 12 -2.86 -12.80 -7.41
N ASN A 13 -2.23 -13.69 -8.18
CA ASN A 13 -1.33 -13.35 -9.27
C ASN A 13 -1.22 -14.56 -10.24
N PRO A 14 -0.55 -14.44 -11.39
CA PRO A 14 -0.46 -15.56 -12.35
C PRO A 14 0.21 -16.84 -11.82
N ASN A 15 0.92 -16.79 -10.67
CA ASN A 15 1.52 -17.96 -10.02
C ASN A 15 0.71 -18.46 -8.80
N PHE A 16 -0.43 -17.81 -8.48
CA PHE A 16 -1.36 -18.22 -7.44
C PHE A 16 -2.77 -17.76 -7.83
N ASP A 17 -3.44 -18.58 -8.63
CA ASP A 17 -4.69 -18.27 -9.32
C ASP A 17 -5.94 -18.77 -8.55
N PHE A 18 -7.12 -18.77 -9.19
CA PHE A 18 -8.34 -19.26 -8.54
C PHE A 18 -8.34 -20.76 -8.27
N GLU A 19 -7.70 -21.57 -9.10
CA GLU A 19 -7.60 -23.02 -8.88
C GLU A 19 -6.67 -23.32 -7.69
N ASP A 20 -5.56 -22.59 -7.59
CA ASP A 20 -4.66 -22.70 -6.45
C ASP A 20 -5.32 -22.25 -5.15
N ALA A 21 -6.06 -21.14 -5.18
CA ALA A 21 -6.84 -20.69 -4.04
C ALA A 21 -7.89 -21.73 -3.62
N GLN A 22 -8.56 -22.39 -4.57
CA GLN A 22 -9.56 -23.42 -4.27
C GLN A 22 -8.96 -24.59 -3.49
N LYS A 23 -7.73 -25.00 -3.82
CA LYS A 23 -7.02 -26.10 -3.13
C LYS A 23 -6.75 -25.79 -1.65
N ILE A 24 -6.58 -24.51 -1.28
CA ILE A 24 -6.26 -24.12 0.10
C ILE A 24 -7.50 -23.77 0.94
N VAL A 25 -8.69 -23.64 0.35
CA VAL A 25 -9.94 -23.37 1.10
C VAL A 25 -10.15 -24.34 2.28
N PRO A 26 -9.94 -25.68 2.14
CA PRO A 26 -10.03 -26.60 3.27
C PRO A 26 -9.05 -26.28 4.39
N TYR A 27 -7.81 -25.91 4.05
CA TYR A 27 -6.79 -25.50 5.03
C TYR A 27 -7.23 -24.25 5.80
N LEU A 28 -7.72 -23.22 5.12
CA LEU A 28 -8.16 -21.97 5.74
C LEU A 28 -9.34 -22.19 6.70
N GLN A 29 -10.33 -22.96 6.26
CA GLN A 29 -11.45 -23.35 7.13
C GLN A 29 -10.94 -24.14 8.34
N GLU A 30 -10.04 -25.10 8.13
CA GLU A 30 -9.48 -25.92 9.19
C GLU A 30 -8.68 -25.08 10.20
N LEU A 31 -7.97 -24.05 9.75
CA LEU A 31 -7.25 -23.11 10.62
C LEU A 31 -8.21 -22.25 11.47
N GLY A 32 -9.44 -22.03 11.00
CA GLY A 32 -10.46 -21.24 11.67
C GLY A 32 -10.74 -19.88 11.03
N ILE A 33 -10.27 -19.66 9.80
CA ILE A 33 -10.57 -18.48 9.00
C ILE A 33 -12.04 -18.50 8.57
N SER A 34 -12.73 -17.38 8.69
CA SER A 34 -14.13 -17.27 8.25
C SER A 34 -14.27 -16.63 6.88
N ASP A 35 -13.36 -15.74 6.49
CA ASP A 35 -13.48 -14.99 5.24
C ASP A 35 -12.10 -14.83 4.57
N ILE A 36 -12.05 -15.09 3.27
CA ILE A 36 -10.88 -14.75 2.44
C ILE A 36 -10.89 -13.24 2.23
N TYR A 37 -9.78 -12.57 2.50
CA TYR A 37 -9.53 -11.21 2.07
C TYR A 37 -8.71 -11.24 0.78
N ALA A 38 -9.35 -11.07 -0.37
CA ALA A 38 -8.70 -11.21 -1.67
C ALA A 38 -8.08 -9.88 -2.13
N SER A 39 -6.86 -9.92 -2.68
CA SER A 39 -6.31 -8.83 -3.51
C SER A 39 -7.22 -8.49 -4.71
N PRO A 40 -7.00 -7.36 -5.41
CA PRO A 40 -7.81 -7.04 -6.58
C PRO A 40 -7.80 -8.15 -7.64
N ILE A 41 -9.00 -8.58 -8.06
CA ILE A 41 -9.18 -9.68 -9.04
C ILE A 41 -9.67 -9.20 -10.41
N PHE A 42 -9.86 -7.90 -10.59
CA PHE A 42 -10.30 -7.32 -11.86
C PHE A 42 -9.14 -7.25 -12.83
N LYS A 43 -9.45 -7.19 -14.14
CA LYS A 43 -8.45 -7.22 -15.20
C LYS A 43 -7.47 -6.07 -15.00
N ALA A 44 -6.23 -6.44 -14.67
CA ALA A 44 -5.08 -5.58 -14.59
C ALA A 44 -4.23 -5.73 -15.86
N ARG A 45 -3.17 -4.92 -15.97
CA ARG A 45 -2.15 -5.10 -17.01
C ARG A 45 -1.62 -6.53 -17.02
N SER A 46 -1.38 -7.09 -18.21
CA SER A 46 -0.82 -8.43 -18.34
C SER A 46 0.50 -8.59 -17.58
N GLY A 47 0.63 -9.70 -16.84
CA GLY A 47 1.77 -10.00 -15.98
C GLY A 47 1.79 -9.25 -14.64
N SER A 48 0.72 -8.52 -14.29
CA SER A 48 0.61 -7.87 -12.98
C SER A 48 0.67 -8.90 -11.85
N THR A 49 1.50 -8.64 -10.86
CA THR A 49 1.66 -9.51 -9.67
C THR A 49 0.79 -9.07 -8.49
N HIS A 50 -0.03 -8.03 -8.66
CA HIS A 50 -0.76 -7.40 -7.55
C HIS A 50 -2.18 -6.90 -7.88
N GLY A 51 -2.52 -6.70 -9.14
CA GLY A 51 -3.89 -6.34 -9.56
C GLY A 51 -4.30 -4.86 -9.39
N TYR A 52 -3.54 -4.05 -8.65
CA TYR A 52 -3.83 -2.60 -8.49
C TYR A 52 -3.73 -1.75 -9.78
N ASP A 53 -3.03 -2.22 -10.82
CA ASP A 53 -2.92 -1.58 -12.13
C ASP A 53 -4.06 -2.01 -13.07
N VAL A 54 -5.31 -1.72 -12.65
CA VAL A 54 -6.55 -2.10 -13.34
C VAL A 54 -6.65 -1.48 -14.73
N VAL A 55 -6.95 -2.28 -15.75
CA VAL A 55 -7.23 -1.84 -17.13
C VAL A 55 -8.71 -1.99 -17.50
N ASP A 56 -9.44 -2.91 -16.85
CA ASP A 56 -10.90 -3.04 -16.98
C ASP A 56 -11.55 -3.49 -15.65
N PRO A 57 -12.30 -2.61 -14.95
CA PRO A 57 -12.94 -2.95 -13.69
C PRO A 57 -14.20 -3.84 -13.84
N ASN A 58 -14.67 -4.07 -15.08
CA ASN A 58 -15.86 -4.88 -15.36
C ASN A 58 -15.52 -6.26 -15.95
N GLN A 59 -14.27 -6.69 -15.80
CA GLN A 59 -13.82 -8.01 -16.22
C GLN A 59 -12.98 -8.62 -15.09
N ILE A 60 -13.23 -9.89 -14.75
CA ILE A 60 -12.28 -10.67 -13.94
C ILE A 60 -10.96 -10.81 -14.72
N ASN A 61 -9.83 -10.74 -14.03
CA ASN A 61 -8.53 -10.90 -14.65
C ASN A 61 -8.38 -12.30 -15.27
N PRO A 62 -8.23 -12.41 -16.61
CA PRO A 62 -8.13 -13.70 -17.27
C PRO A 62 -6.86 -14.48 -16.90
N GLU A 63 -5.82 -13.82 -16.35
CA GLU A 63 -4.61 -14.49 -15.86
C GLU A 63 -4.80 -15.16 -14.50
N LEU A 64 -5.90 -14.88 -13.79
CA LEU A 64 -6.26 -15.56 -12.53
C LEU A 64 -7.22 -16.74 -12.75
N GLY A 65 -7.76 -16.90 -13.96
CA GLY A 65 -8.72 -17.93 -14.31
C GLY A 65 -9.93 -17.40 -15.08
N SER A 66 -10.80 -18.31 -15.52
CA SER A 66 -12.06 -17.96 -16.18
C SER A 66 -13.16 -17.62 -15.17
N PRO A 67 -14.23 -16.92 -15.57
CA PRO A 67 -15.39 -16.70 -14.72
C PRO A 67 -15.96 -18.00 -14.11
N GLU A 68 -15.89 -19.11 -14.84
CA GLU A 68 -16.32 -20.43 -14.36
C GLU A 68 -15.43 -20.95 -13.22
N THR A 69 -14.09 -20.84 -13.36
CA THR A 69 -13.17 -21.23 -12.27
C THR A 69 -13.34 -20.36 -11.02
N PHE A 70 -13.66 -19.07 -11.20
CA PHE A 70 -14.02 -18.20 -10.09
C PHE A 70 -15.33 -18.63 -9.42
N ASP A 71 -16.34 -19.01 -10.20
CA ASP A 71 -17.61 -19.53 -9.67
C ASP A 71 -17.42 -20.83 -8.89
N GLU A 72 -16.58 -21.74 -9.38
CA GLU A 72 -16.21 -22.98 -8.69
C GLU A 72 -15.48 -22.73 -7.35
N LEU A 73 -14.59 -21.72 -7.31
CA LEU A 73 -13.94 -21.27 -6.08
C LEU A 73 -14.98 -20.71 -5.09
N ILE A 74 -15.87 -19.82 -5.54
CA ILE A 74 -16.92 -19.25 -4.68
C ILE A 74 -17.86 -20.33 -4.15
N GLU A 75 -18.25 -21.31 -4.96
CA GLU A 75 -19.06 -22.44 -4.49
C GLU A 75 -18.36 -23.23 -3.39
N GLU A 76 -17.05 -23.46 -3.52
CA GLU A 76 -16.28 -24.20 -2.52
C GLU A 76 -16.17 -23.46 -1.17
N ILE A 77 -16.02 -22.13 -1.24
CA ILE A 77 -16.04 -21.22 -0.09
C ILE A 77 -17.42 -21.25 0.59
N GLN A 78 -18.50 -21.12 -0.19
CA GLN A 78 -19.87 -21.13 0.33
C GLN A 78 -20.27 -22.48 0.92
N LYS A 79 -19.81 -23.61 0.36
CA LYS A 79 -20.02 -24.97 0.93
C LYS A 79 -19.45 -25.10 2.36
N ARG A 80 -18.50 -24.23 2.73
CA ARG A 80 -17.84 -24.21 4.04
C ARG A 80 -18.30 -23.07 4.95
N ASP A 81 -19.36 -22.36 4.53
CA ASP A 81 -19.91 -21.20 5.25
C ASP A 81 -18.87 -20.08 5.46
N MET A 82 -17.89 -20.02 4.54
CA MET A 82 -16.89 -18.95 4.48
C MET A 82 -17.40 -17.80 3.62
N GLY A 83 -16.84 -16.61 3.82
CA GLY A 83 -17.13 -15.42 3.01
C GLY A 83 -15.91 -14.89 2.25
N TRP A 84 -16.12 -13.77 1.56
CA TRP A 84 -15.15 -13.14 0.68
C TRP A 84 -15.19 -11.62 0.85
N VAL A 85 -14.09 -11.04 1.32
CA VAL A 85 -13.83 -9.61 1.39
C VAL A 85 -12.97 -9.22 0.19
N GLN A 86 -13.54 -8.51 -0.78
CA GLN A 86 -12.83 -8.12 -2.01
C GLN A 86 -12.12 -6.77 -1.86
N ASP A 87 -10.83 -6.72 -2.17
CA ASP A 87 -10.11 -5.46 -2.37
C ASP A 87 -10.53 -4.78 -3.69
N ILE A 88 -10.89 -3.50 -3.66
CA ILE A 88 -11.33 -2.73 -4.82
C ILE A 88 -10.52 -1.43 -4.96
N VAL A 89 -10.29 -1.01 -6.21
CA VAL A 89 -9.38 0.10 -6.55
C VAL A 89 -10.15 1.24 -7.24
N PRO A 90 -10.83 2.13 -6.48
CA PRO A 90 -11.69 3.15 -7.05
C PRO A 90 -10.94 4.42 -7.50
N ASN A 91 -9.70 4.65 -7.05
CA ASN A 91 -9.01 5.91 -7.28
C ASN A 91 -8.38 6.03 -8.67
N HIS A 92 -7.92 4.92 -9.25
CA HIS A 92 -7.03 4.96 -10.41
C HIS A 92 -7.11 3.70 -11.28
N MET A 93 -6.57 3.82 -12.49
CA MET A 93 -6.42 2.75 -13.47
C MET A 93 -5.02 2.84 -14.11
N ALA A 94 -4.57 1.79 -14.79
CA ALA A 94 -3.30 1.78 -15.49
C ALA A 94 -3.31 2.72 -16.71
N TYR A 95 -2.24 3.49 -16.88
CA TYR A 95 -1.88 4.20 -18.10
C TYR A 95 -1.19 3.19 -19.04
N ASP A 96 -1.99 2.33 -19.64
CA ASP A 96 -1.52 1.22 -20.47
C ASP A 96 -2.40 1.05 -21.73
N SER A 97 -1.85 0.40 -22.76
CA SER A 97 -2.53 0.14 -24.04
C SER A 97 -3.72 -0.81 -23.90
N GLU A 98 -3.73 -1.63 -22.86
CA GLU A 98 -4.89 -2.47 -22.52
C GLU A 98 -6.06 -1.70 -21.90
N ASN A 99 -5.82 -0.48 -21.38
CA ASN A 99 -6.87 0.40 -20.89
C ASN A 99 -7.60 1.07 -22.07
N LYS A 100 -8.61 0.38 -22.57
CA LYS A 100 -9.41 0.84 -23.72
C LYS A 100 -10.10 2.19 -23.50
N LEU A 101 -10.44 2.51 -22.25
CA LEU A 101 -11.08 3.78 -21.91
C LEU A 101 -10.09 4.94 -22.14
N LEU A 102 -8.85 4.77 -21.68
CA LEU A 102 -7.79 5.76 -21.93
C LEU A 102 -7.42 5.82 -23.42
N MET A 103 -7.28 4.67 -24.08
CA MET A 103 -6.95 4.64 -25.51
C MET A 103 -8.01 5.36 -26.37
N ASP A 104 -9.29 5.26 -26.02
CA ASP A 104 -10.37 6.02 -26.67
C ASP A 104 -10.20 7.55 -26.46
N VAL A 105 -9.78 7.99 -25.27
CA VAL A 105 -9.44 9.41 -25.02
C VAL A 105 -8.25 9.86 -25.87
N LEU A 106 -7.21 9.03 -26.01
CA LEU A 106 -6.02 9.38 -26.79
C LEU A 106 -6.30 9.40 -28.30
N GLU A 107 -7.29 8.64 -28.78
CA GLU A 107 -7.71 8.62 -30.18
C GLU A 107 -8.66 9.78 -30.53
N HIS A 108 -9.67 10.01 -29.70
CA HIS A 108 -10.80 10.90 -30.00
C HIS A 108 -10.73 12.26 -29.31
N GLY A 109 -9.89 12.42 -28.28
CA GLY A 109 -9.73 13.67 -27.55
C GLY A 109 -11.08 14.17 -26.99
N PRO A 110 -11.47 15.44 -27.23
CA PRO A 110 -12.75 16.01 -26.79
C PRO A 110 -14.02 15.27 -27.22
N ASP A 111 -13.93 14.41 -28.24
CA ASP A 111 -15.07 13.63 -28.74
C ASP A 111 -15.18 12.22 -28.13
N SER A 112 -14.27 11.87 -27.21
CA SER A 112 -14.33 10.62 -26.45
C SER A 112 -15.51 10.63 -25.47
N GLU A 113 -16.20 9.50 -25.33
CA GLU A 113 -17.18 9.29 -24.25
C GLU A 113 -16.53 9.30 -22.86
N TYR A 114 -15.22 9.12 -22.81
CA TYR A 114 -14.41 9.04 -21.59
C TYR A 114 -13.60 10.31 -21.34
N PHE A 115 -13.88 11.40 -22.06
CA PHE A 115 -13.14 12.66 -21.95
C PHE A 115 -13.07 13.18 -20.49
N ASP A 116 -14.18 13.06 -19.76
CA ASP A 116 -14.31 13.44 -18.35
C ASP A 116 -14.14 12.26 -17.37
N TYR A 117 -13.73 11.07 -17.84
CA TYR A 117 -13.60 9.87 -17.01
C TYR A 117 -12.35 9.92 -16.12
N PHE A 118 -11.26 10.45 -16.67
CA PHE A 118 -9.98 10.61 -15.98
C PHE A 118 -9.78 12.04 -15.48
N GLU A 119 -8.96 12.20 -14.45
CA GLU A 119 -8.58 13.51 -13.95
C GLU A 119 -7.47 14.14 -14.80
N ILE A 120 -7.84 14.67 -15.96
CA ILE A 120 -6.94 15.38 -16.89
C ILE A 120 -7.21 16.88 -16.83
N ASP A 121 -6.15 17.67 -16.68
CA ASP A 121 -6.20 19.13 -16.81
C ASP A 121 -5.89 19.53 -18.26
N TRP A 122 -6.97 19.73 -19.02
CA TRP A 122 -6.94 20.08 -20.45
C TRP A 122 -6.53 21.52 -20.73
N ASP A 123 -6.69 22.43 -19.76
CA ASP A 123 -6.42 23.86 -19.90
C ASP A 123 -5.05 24.23 -19.32
N GLN A 124 -4.01 23.70 -19.95
CA GLN A 124 -2.62 23.93 -19.57
C GLN A 124 -2.12 25.31 -20.02
N ALA A 125 -1.23 25.90 -19.22
CA ALA A 125 -0.58 27.16 -19.55
C ALA A 125 0.39 27.06 -20.74
N TYR A 126 0.94 25.86 -21.00
CA TYR A 126 1.88 25.63 -22.09
C TYR A 126 1.16 25.19 -23.37
N GLU A 127 1.36 25.94 -24.45
CA GLU A 127 0.69 25.71 -25.75
C GLU A 127 0.98 24.34 -26.38
N ASN A 128 2.14 23.74 -26.09
CA ASN A 128 2.55 22.45 -26.67
C ASN A 128 1.84 21.23 -26.05
N ILE A 129 1.16 21.39 -24.91
CA ILE A 129 0.40 20.31 -24.23
C ILE A 129 -1.09 20.65 -24.08
N LYS A 130 -1.48 21.89 -24.36
CA LYS A 130 -2.88 22.33 -24.31
C LYS A 130 -3.76 21.47 -25.22
N GLY A 131 -4.85 20.93 -24.68
CA GLY A 131 -5.74 20.01 -25.38
C GLY A 131 -5.14 18.62 -25.69
N ARG A 132 -4.03 18.25 -25.06
CA ARG A 132 -3.37 16.95 -25.22
C ARG A 132 -3.11 16.29 -23.87
N VAL A 133 -2.92 14.98 -23.85
CA VAL A 133 -2.52 14.22 -22.65
C VAL A 133 -1.00 13.96 -22.69
N LEU A 134 -0.28 14.27 -21.62
CA LEU A 134 1.13 13.90 -21.54
C LEU A 134 1.27 12.38 -21.38
N ALA A 135 2.17 11.76 -22.14
CA ALA A 135 2.56 10.36 -22.00
C ALA A 135 4.06 10.28 -21.63
N PRO A 136 4.43 10.51 -20.35
CA PRO A 136 5.81 10.50 -19.89
C PRO A 136 6.30 9.07 -19.63
N LEU A 137 6.41 8.29 -20.71
CA LEU A 137 6.68 6.84 -20.67
C LEU A 137 7.93 6.43 -21.47
N LEU A 138 8.58 7.38 -22.16
CA LEU A 138 9.80 7.08 -22.91
C LEU A 138 11.00 6.93 -21.98
N GLY A 139 11.90 6.01 -22.31
CA GLY A 139 13.11 5.68 -21.54
C GLY A 139 14.26 6.67 -21.73
N ASP A 140 14.21 7.48 -22.79
CA ASP A 140 15.16 8.55 -23.10
C ASP A 140 14.41 9.77 -23.69
N PHE A 141 15.14 10.82 -24.06
CA PHE A 141 14.60 11.98 -24.76
C PHE A 141 13.88 11.57 -26.05
N TYR A 142 12.72 12.19 -26.29
CA TYR A 142 11.86 11.92 -27.45
C TYR A 142 12.63 11.83 -28.78
N GLY A 143 13.52 12.79 -29.05
CA GLY A 143 14.31 12.80 -30.28
C GLY A 143 15.24 11.60 -30.42
N ASN A 144 15.83 11.12 -29.31
CA ASN A 144 16.67 9.92 -29.32
C ASN A 144 15.82 8.67 -29.58
N CYS A 145 14.69 8.51 -28.88
CA CYS A 145 13.77 7.39 -29.10
C CYS A 145 13.26 7.35 -30.55
N LEU A 146 12.94 8.53 -31.11
CA LEU A 146 12.53 8.66 -32.51
C LEU A 146 13.67 8.26 -33.45
N GLU A 147 14.85 8.89 -33.37
CA GLU A 147 15.98 8.67 -34.29
C GLU A 147 16.63 7.28 -34.16
N ASN A 148 16.47 6.62 -33.01
CA ASN A 148 16.86 5.22 -32.79
C ASN A 148 15.86 4.22 -33.40
N GLY A 149 14.71 4.68 -33.88
CA GLY A 149 13.65 3.82 -34.42
C GLY A 149 12.91 3.02 -33.34
N GLU A 150 12.89 3.51 -32.10
CA GLU A 150 12.16 2.89 -30.99
C GLU A 150 10.65 3.20 -31.06
N LEU A 151 10.30 4.35 -31.64
CA LEU A 151 8.94 4.73 -31.98
C LEU A 151 8.59 4.22 -33.38
N LYS A 152 7.62 3.30 -33.46
CA LYS A 152 7.24 2.65 -34.73
C LYS A 152 5.75 2.76 -35.01
N LEU A 153 5.42 3.33 -36.15
CA LEU A 153 4.10 3.29 -36.74
C LEU A 153 3.77 1.87 -37.21
N SER A 154 2.56 1.42 -36.89
CA SER A 154 2.03 0.12 -37.31
C SER A 154 0.55 0.23 -37.69
N TYR A 155 0.08 -0.69 -38.52
CA TYR A 155 -1.32 -0.77 -38.95
C TYR A 155 -1.88 -2.18 -38.72
N ASN A 156 -3.09 -2.26 -38.18
CA ASN A 156 -3.85 -3.50 -38.05
C ASN A 156 -5.36 -3.21 -38.12
N GLU A 157 -6.21 -4.21 -37.85
CA GLU A 157 -7.67 -4.09 -37.86
C GLU A 157 -8.21 -2.96 -36.97
N SER A 158 -7.56 -2.68 -35.84
CA SER A 158 -7.94 -1.59 -34.92
C SER A 158 -7.52 -0.20 -35.41
N GLY A 159 -6.66 -0.12 -36.43
CA GLY A 159 -6.19 1.13 -37.01
C GLY A 159 -4.67 1.32 -37.00
N LEU A 160 -4.25 2.57 -37.24
CA LEU A 160 -2.88 3.04 -37.11
C LEU A 160 -2.57 3.32 -35.64
N SER A 161 -1.38 2.92 -35.22
CA SER A 161 -0.85 3.19 -33.89
C SER A 161 0.64 3.48 -33.95
N VAL A 162 1.12 4.33 -33.05
CA VAL A 162 2.56 4.45 -32.76
C VAL A 162 2.88 3.57 -31.56
N ASN A 163 3.91 2.75 -31.71
CA ASN A 163 4.33 1.78 -30.71
C ASN A 163 5.67 2.17 -30.12
N TYR A 164 5.80 2.03 -28.81
CA TYR A 164 7.05 2.12 -28.07
C TYR A 164 7.21 0.84 -27.25
N TYR A 165 8.03 -0.08 -27.75
CA TYR A 165 8.10 -1.46 -27.25
C TYR A 165 6.71 -2.13 -27.20
N HIS A 166 6.18 -2.41 -26.01
CA HIS A 166 4.87 -3.04 -25.81
C HIS A 166 3.71 -2.05 -25.83
N LEU A 167 3.98 -0.77 -25.56
CA LEU A 167 2.96 0.28 -25.55
C LEU A 167 2.53 0.63 -26.97
N LYS A 168 1.22 0.74 -27.20
CA LYS A 168 0.57 1.06 -28.47
C LYS A 168 -0.39 2.22 -28.24
N PHE A 169 -0.11 3.35 -28.89
CA PHE A 169 -0.94 4.55 -28.81
C PHE A 169 -1.73 4.69 -30.12
N PRO A 170 -3.08 4.70 -30.08
CA PRO A 170 -3.89 4.87 -31.28
C PRO A 170 -3.68 6.28 -31.85
N LEU A 171 -3.65 6.40 -33.17
CA LEU A 171 -3.56 7.71 -33.81
C LEU A 171 -4.93 8.33 -34.00
N ARG A 172 -4.99 9.65 -33.87
CA ARG A 172 -6.13 10.47 -34.25
C ARG A 172 -6.55 10.17 -35.69
N ILE A 173 -7.85 9.92 -35.91
CA ILE A 173 -8.34 9.45 -37.21
C ILE A 173 -7.97 10.40 -38.37
N GLU A 174 -8.03 11.72 -38.18
CA GLU A 174 -7.68 12.69 -39.23
C GLU A 174 -6.22 12.57 -39.69
N SER A 175 -5.32 12.14 -38.80
CA SER A 175 -3.89 12.04 -39.12
C SER A 175 -3.58 10.87 -40.07
N TYR A 176 -4.54 9.95 -40.28
CA TYR A 176 -4.42 8.89 -41.29
C TYR A 176 -4.27 9.47 -42.70
N ALA A 177 -4.85 10.65 -42.95
CA ALA A 177 -4.74 11.31 -44.25
C ALA A 177 -3.29 11.60 -44.63
N THR A 178 -2.42 11.89 -43.66
CA THR A 178 -1.00 12.17 -43.87
C THR A 178 -0.27 10.95 -44.42
N LEU A 179 -0.52 9.77 -43.85
CA LEU A 179 0.06 8.50 -44.33
C LEU A 179 -0.55 8.08 -45.67
N ILE A 180 -1.88 8.08 -45.78
CA ILE A 180 -2.59 7.56 -46.97
C ILE A 180 -2.32 8.44 -48.20
N SER A 181 -2.18 9.76 -48.03
CA SER A 181 -1.89 10.65 -49.15
C SER A 181 -0.42 10.60 -49.61
N HIS A 182 0.49 10.08 -48.78
CA HIS A 182 1.89 9.97 -49.14
C HIS A 182 2.06 8.99 -50.31
N LYS A 183 2.71 9.44 -51.39
CA LYS A 183 2.95 8.63 -52.61
C LYS A 183 1.68 8.02 -53.26
N ILE A 184 0.49 8.52 -52.96
CA ILE A 184 -0.78 7.98 -53.51
C ILE A 184 -0.84 7.99 -55.05
N ASN A 185 -0.12 8.92 -55.69
CA ASN A 185 0.00 8.99 -57.14
C ASN A 185 0.68 7.74 -57.73
N THR A 186 1.63 7.14 -57.00
CA THR A 186 2.32 5.91 -57.41
C THR A 186 1.36 4.74 -57.44
N LEU A 187 0.55 4.56 -56.38
CA LEU A 187 -0.50 3.53 -56.34
C LEU A 187 -1.52 3.72 -57.48
N SER A 188 -1.93 4.97 -57.72
CA SER A 188 -2.87 5.33 -58.78
C SER A 188 -2.32 5.03 -60.19
N GLN A 189 -1.01 5.13 -60.39
CA GLN A 189 -0.33 4.72 -61.62
C GLN A 189 -0.26 3.19 -61.77
N THR A 190 -0.04 2.46 -60.69
CA THR A 190 0.06 0.98 -60.69
C THR A 190 -1.30 0.31 -60.95
N LEU A 191 -2.34 0.68 -60.21
CA LEU A 191 -3.67 0.06 -60.31
C LEU A 191 -4.59 0.74 -61.33
N GLY A 192 -4.31 2.00 -61.67
CA GLY A 192 -5.14 2.85 -62.53
C GLY A 192 -6.20 3.64 -61.76
N ASN A 193 -6.38 4.91 -62.13
CA ASN A 193 -7.26 5.88 -61.44
C ASN A 193 -8.76 5.48 -61.38
N ARG A 194 -9.19 4.47 -62.12
CA ARG A 194 -10.58 3.97 -62.14
C ARG A 194 -10.75 2.63 -61.43
N HIS A 195 -9.70 2.10 -60.81
CA HIS A 195 -9.77 0.87 -60.04
C HIS A 195 -10.74 1.06 -58.85
N PRO A 196 -11.69 0.14 -58.60
CA PRO A 196 -12.67 0.28 -57.52
C PRO A 196 -12.03 0.57 -56.15
N ASP A 197 -10.96 -0.14 -55.80
CA ASP A 197 -10.30 0.05 -54.50
C ASP A 197 -9.49 1.35 -54.41
N VAL A 198 -8.97 1.88 -55.53
CA VAL A 198 -8.36 3.21 -55.56
C VAL A 198 -9.44 4.28 -55.34
N ILE A 199 -10.63 4.10 -55.91
CA ILE A 199 -11.78 4.99 -55.67
C ILE A 199 -12.22 4.91 -54.21
N LYS A 200 -12.32 3.70 -53.63
CA LYS A 200 -12.61 3.51 -52.19
C LYS A 200 -11.59 4.24 -51.32
N LEU A 201 -10.28 4.09 -51.59
CA LEU A 201 -9.20 4.74 -50.84
C LEU A 201 -9.24 6.27 -50.97
N LEU A 202 -9.53 6.80 -52.17
CA LEU A 202 -9.73 8.24 -52.38
C LEU A 202 -10.99 8.74 -51.64
N GLY A 203 -12.04 7.93 -51.56
CA GLY A 203 -13.22 8.18 -50.74
C GLY A 203 -12.90 8.25 -49.25
N VAL A 204 -12.10 7.30 -48.74
CA VAL A 204 -11.55 7.35 -47.37
C VAL A 204 -10.79 8.65 -47.15
N LEU A 205 -9.86 9.00 -48.05
CA LEU A 205 -9.07 10.22 -47.94
C LEU A 205 -9.94 11.49 -47.97
N TYR A 206 -11.01 11.49 -48.77
CA TYR A 206 -11.98 12.57 -48.80
C TYR A 206 -12.71 12.71 -47.46
N ILE A 207 -13.16 11.60 -46.87
CA ILE A 207 -13.81 11.62 -45.55
C ILE A 207 -12.84 12.16 -44.50
N LEU A 208 -11.61 11.61 -44.42
CA LEU A 208 -10.59 12.02 -43.45
C LEU A 208 -10.23 13.51 -43.52
N LYS A 209 -10.19 14.09 -44.73
CA LYS A 209 -9.88 15.52 -44.94
C LYS A 209 -11.07 16.45 -44.70
N ASN A 210 -12.29 15.92 -44.67
CA ASN A 210 -13.52 16.71 -44.59
C ASN A 210 -14.43 16.25 -43.45
N ILE A 211 -13.87 15.65 -42.38
CA ILE A 211 -14.62 15.41 -41.14
C ILE A 211 -15.12 16.79 -40.66
N PRO A 212 -16.43 17.05 -40.64
CA PRO A 212 -16.94 18.40 -40.38
C PRO A 212 -16.62 18.84 -38.95
N SER A 213 -16.33 20.13 -38.76
CA SER A 213 -16.08 20.71 -37.43
C SER A 213 -17.34 20.79 -36.54
N GLU A 214 -18.53 20.64 -37.12
CA GLU A 214 -19.83 20.79 -36.44
C GLU A 214 -20.59 19.45 -36.28
N THR A 215 -20.00 18.29 -36.57
CA THR A 215 -20.63 16.99 -36.30
C THR A 215 -20.71 16.69 -34.82
N SER A 216 -21.76 15.97 -34.39
CA SER A 216 -21.79 15.45 -33.02
C SER A 216 -20.68 14.43 -32.80
N SER A 217 -20.19 14.31 -31.56
CA SER A 217 -19.11 13.37 -31.21
C SER A 217 -19.45 11.92 -31.59
N GLN A 218 -20.72 11.50 -31.50
CA GLN A 218 -21.17 10.20 -32.00
C GLN A 218 -20.95 10.03 -33.51
N GLN A 219 -21.37 11.01 -34.31
CA GLN A 219 -21.24 10.92 -35.78
C GLN A 219 -19.77 10.87 -36.20
N ARG A 220 -18.89 11.59 -35.49
CA ARG A 220 -17.45 11.56 -35.74
C ARG A 220 -16.85 10.17 -35.45
N ARG A 221 -17.27 9.52 -34.37
CA ARG A 221 -16.86 8.14 -34.06
C ARG A 221 -17.37 7.13 -35.07
N ASP A 222 -18.65 7.22 -35.46
CA ASP A 222 -19.22 6.33 -36.49
C ASP A 222 -18.46 6.46 -37.83
N GLN A 223 -18.06 7.69 -38.20
CA GLN A 223 -17.22 7.94 -39.37
C GLN A 223 -15.81 7.36 -39.22
N ALA A 224 -15.20 7.49 -38.04
CA ALA A 224 -13.88 6.94 -37.77
C ALA A 224 -13.88 5.41 -37.87
N GLU A 225 -14.87 4.74 -37.25
CA GLU A 225 -15.05 3.30 -37.37
C GLU A 225 -15.30 2.86 -38.81
N PHE A 226 -16.16 3.58 -39.55
CA PHE A 226 -16.42 3.29 -40.96
C PHE A 226 -15.13 3.37 -41.78
N VAL A 227 -14.33 4.42 -41.58
CA VAL A 227 -13.03 4.57 -42.25
C VAL A 227 -12.10 3.42 -41.90
N LYS A 228 -11.97 3.06 -40.62
CA LYS A 228 -11.09 1.96 -40.18
C LYS A 228 -11.51 0.62 -40.82
N LYS A 229 -12.81 0.30 -40.80
CA LYS A 229 -13.38 -0.92 -41.39
C LYS A 229 -13.14 -0.97 -42.90
N LEU A 230 -13.46 0.12 -43.62
CA LEU A 230 -13.28 0.20 -45.06
C LEU A 230 -11.79 0.14 -45.46
N LEU A 231 -10.91 0.81 -44.71
CA LEU A 231 -9.46 0.79 -44.94
C LEU A 231 -8.88 -0.61 -44.69
N TRP A 232 -9.35 -1.31 -43.66
CA TRP A 232 -8.92 -2.67 -43.35
C TRP A 232 -9.39 -3.68 -44.41
N GLU A 233 -10.63 -3.56 -44.88
CA GLU A 233 -11.17 -4.36 -46.00
C GLU A 233 -10.27 -4.24 -47.24
N ILE A 234 -10.00 -3.01 -47.70
CA ILE A 234 -9.16 -2.83 -48.90
C ILE A 234 -7.69 -3.20 -48.69
N TYR A 235 -7.17 -3.11 -47.46
CA TYR A 235 -5.83 -3.57 -47.12
C TYR A 235 -5.72 -5.10 -47.18
N GLN A 236 -6.73 -5.84 -46.72
CA GLN A 236 -6.74 -7.31 -46.78
C GLN A 236 -7.03 -7.84 -48.19
N ASP A 237 -7.92 -7.18 -48.93
CA ASP A 237 -8.43 -7.69 -50.20
C ASP A 237 -7.53 -7.35 -51.41
N ASN A 238 -6.67 -6.32 -51.31
CA ASN A 238 -5.87 -5.85 -52.43
C ASN A 238 -4.36 -5.82 -52.11
N PRO A 239 -3.56 -6.77 -52.65
CA PRO A 239 -2.12 -6.85 -52.39
C PRO A 239 -1.31 -5.60 -52.75
N GLU A 240 -1.74 -4.83 -53.77
CA GLU A 240 -1.04 -3.60 -54.14
C GLU A 240 -1.33 -2.46 -53.16
N ILE A 241 -2.54 -2.42 -52.57
CA ILE A 241 -2.88 -1.47 -51.49
C ILE A 241 -2.18 -1.86 -50.19
N GLN A 242 -2.15 -3.16 -49.87
CA GLN A 242 -1.39 -3.69 -48.74
C GLN A 242 0.07 -3.23 -48.81
N LYS A 243 0.73 -3.55 -49.92
CA LYS A 243 2.11 -3.17 -50.20
C LYS A 243 2.31 -1.65 -50.13
N PHE A 244 1.38 -0.86 -50.67
CA PHE A 244 1.44 0.60 -50.60
C PHE A 244 1.40 1.13 -49.16
N ILE A 245 0.51 0.58 -48.32
CA ILE A 245 0.42 0.97 -46.91
C ILE A 245 1.69 0.54 -46.17
N ASP A 246 2.17 -0.69 -46.37
CA ASP A 246 3.38 -1.22 -45.74
C ASP A 246 4.63 -0.41 -46.12
N GLU A 247 4.82 -0.09 -47.40
CA GLU A 247 5.94 0.75 -47.85
C GLU A 247 5.87 2.17 -47.28
N ASN A 248 4.66 2.72 -47.07
CA ASN A 248 4.50 4.02 -46.42
C ASN A 248 4.77 3.94 -44.92
N LEU A 249 4.37 2.86 -44.23
CA LEU A 249 4.72 2.64 -42.82
C LEU A 249 6.23 2.60 -42.64
N ASP A 250 6.93 1.80 -43.45
CA ASP A 250 8.39 1.71 -43.45
C ASP A 250 9.04 3.08 -43.72
N PHE A 251 8.49 3.84 -44.67
CA PHE A 251 9.03 5.17 -45.00
C PHE A 251 8.84 6.19 -43.87
N PHE A 252 7.71 6.17 -43.16
CA PHE A 252 7.48 7.03 -42.00
C PHE A 252 8.36 6.61 -40.82
N ASN A 253 8.57 5.31 -40.62
CA ASN A 253 9.41 4.78 -39.54
C ASN A 253 10.89 5.15 -39.64
N GLY A 254 11.34 5.66 -40.79
CA GLY A 254 12.68 6.21 -40.97
C GLY A 254 13.79 5.16 -40.96
N ASP A 255 15.01 5.64 -41.26
CA ASP A 255 16.24 4.86 -41.23
C ASP A 255 17.13 5.35 -40.08
N THR A 256 17.45 4.47 -39.12
CA THR A 256 18.41 4.78 -38.06
C THR A 256 19.74 5.29 -38.65
N GLY A 257 20.24 6.41 -38.12
CA GLY A 257 21.43 7.10 -38.63
C GLY A 257 21.16 8.15 -39.71
N LYS A 258 19.91 8.31 -40.19
CA LYS A 258 19.49 9.40 -41.09
C LYS A 258 18.38 10.23 -40.45
N ARG A 259 18.74 11.25 -39.68
CA ARG A 259 17.81 12.10 -38.91
C ARG A 259 16.61 12.61 -39.72
N GLU A 260 16.87 13.17 -40.90
CA GLU A 260 15.82 13.77 -41.75
C GLU A 260 14.76 12.76 -42.23
N SER A 261 15.03 11.45 -42.18
CA SER A 261 14.03 10.44 -42.55
C SER A 261 12.88 10.31 -41.54
N PHE A 262 13.06 10.79 -40.31
CA PHE A 262 12.05 10.74 -39.26
C PHE A 262 11.09 11.93 -39.27
N ASN A 263 11.34 12.96 -40.08
CA ASN A 263 10.53 14.19 -40.11
C ASN A 263 9.04 13.91 -40.39
N LEU A 264 8.71 12.89 -41.17
CA LEU A 264 7.31 12.54 -41.44
C LEU A 264 6.60 11.97 -40.22
N LEU A 265 7.26 11.07 -39.49
CA LEU A 265 6.73 10.54 -38.24
C LEU A 265 6.69 11.61 -37.16
N ASP A 266 7.71 12.47 -37.05
CA ASP A 266 7.72 13.58 -36.08
C ASP A 266 6.53 14.54 -36.27
N ASN A 267 6.28 14.96 -37.52
CA ASN A 267 5.12 15.79 -37.85
C ASN A 267 3.81 15.06 -37.54
N LEU A 268 3.71 13.76 -37.87
CA LEU A 268 2.54 12.95 -37.56
C LEU A 268 2.27 12.88 -36.05
N LEU A 269 3.31 12.64 -35.24
CA LEU A 269 3.20 12.57 -33.78
C LEU A 269 2.85 13.91 -33.15
N SER A 270 3.30 15.01 -33.77
CA SER A 270 2.97 16.37 -33.34
C SER A 270 1.51 16.74 -33.54
N ASP A 271 0.72 15.97 -34.30
CA ASP A 271 -0.71 16.24 -34.55
C ASP A 271 -1.66 15.44 -33.62
N GLN A 272 -1.12 14.64 -32.71
CA GLN A 272 -1.91 13.72 -31.86
C GLN A 272 -2.50 14.41 -30.62
N PHE A 273 -3.54 13.80 -30.04
CA PHE A 273 -4.12 14.22 -28.75
C PHE A 273 -3.29 13.79 -27.53
N PHE A 274 -2.11 13.20 -27.75
CA PHE A 274 -1.14 12.90 -26.73
C PHE A 274 0.23 13.46 -27.11
N ARG A 275 1.09 13.62 -26.10
CA ARG A 275 2.49 14.01 -26.29
C ARG A 275 3.39 12.99 -25.61
N LEU A 276 4.10 12.20 -26.40
CA LEU A 276 5.14 11.30 -25.90
C LEU A 276 6.31 12.11 -25.34
N SER A 277 6.81 11.73 -24.18
CA SER A 277 7.94 12.41 -23.56
C SER A 277 8.78 11.47 -22.71
N PHE A 278 10.02 11.90 -22.45
CA PHE A 278 10.91 11.23 -21.51
C PHE A 278 10.24 11.19 -20.13
N TRP A 279 10.29 10.04 -19.47
CA TRP A 279 9.54 9.81 -18.24
C TRP A 279 9.81 10.83 -17.12
N LYS A 280 10.99 11.46 -17.09
CA LYS A 280 11.35 12.52 -16.13
C LYS A 280 10.53 13.80 -16.30
N VAL A 281 10.01 14.08 -17.48
CA VAL A 281 9.13 15.24 -17.74
C VAL A 281 7.86 15.17 -16.91
N GLY A 282 7.40 13.96 -16.56
CA GLY A 282 6.23 13.74 -15.71
C GLY A 282 6.35 14.24 -14.26
N ALA A 283 7.53 14.68 -13.81
CA ALA A 283 7.65 15.34 -12.50
C ALA A 283 7.26 16.83 -12.53
N GLU A 284 7.30 17.47 -13.71
CA GLU A 284 7.19 18.94 -13.86
C GLU A 284 6.04 19.37 -14.79
N GLU A 285 5.80 18.68 -15.91
CA GLU A 285 4.81 19.09 -16.93
C GLU A 285 3.54 18.23 -16.93
N LEU A 286 3.30 17.46 -15.88
CA LEU A 286 2.20 16.51 -15.84
C LEU A 286 0.84 17.20 -15.81
N ASN A 287 -0.08 16.73 -16.65
CA ASN A 287 -1.42 17.29 -16.77
C ASN A 287 -2.54 16.28 -16.48
N TYR A 288 -2.25 15.20 -15.77
CA TYR A 288 -3.25 14.31 -15.22
C TYR A 288 -2.89 13.94 -13.77
N ARG A 289 -3.88 13.68 -12.91
CA ARG A 289 -3.60 13.24 -11.55
C ARG A 289 -3.14 11.78 -11.56
N ARG A 290 -2.04 11.49 -10.84
CA ARG A 290 -1.50 10.14 -10.65
C ARG A 290 -1.84 9.55 -9.29
N PHE A 291 -1.72 8.23 -9.17
CA PHE A 291 -1.51 7.61 -7.86
C PHE A 291 -0.07 7.88 -7.40
N PHE A 292 0.05 8.68 -6.34
CA PHE A 292 1.33 9.18 -5.84
C PHE A 292 2.20 9.82 -6.92
N THR A 293 3.34 9.20 -7.25
CA THR A 293 4.32 9.66 -8.24
C THR A 293 4.50 8.64 -9.37
N VAL A 294 3.54 7.72 -9.55
CA VAL A 294 3.62 6.63 -10.53
C VAL A 294 2.96 7.09 -11.83
N ASN A 295 3.75 7.29 -12.89
CA ASN A 295 3.26 7.80 -14.17
C ASN A 295 2.27 6.84 -14.83
N GLU A 296 2.44 5.55 -14.58
CA GLU A 296 1.70 4.43 -15.13
C GLU A 296 0.32 4.24 -14.47
N LEU A 297 -0.07 5.08 -13.50
CA LEU A 297 -1.37 5.00 -12.83
C LEU A 297 -2.10 6.35 -12.92
N ILE A 298 -3.12 6.43 -13.78
CA ILE A 298 -3.94 7.62 -14.01
C ILE A 298 -5.20 7.57 -13.15
N CYS A 299 -5.52 8.66 -12.47
CA CYS A 299 -6.67 8.72 -11.57
C CYS A 299 -8.00 8.92 -12.31
N VAL A 300 -9.05 8.29 -11.78
CA VAL A 300 -10.42 8.39 -12.29
C VAL A 300 -11.25 9.36 -11.48
N ARG A 301 -12.24 9.98 -12.12
CA ARG A 301 -13.18 10.94 -11.50
C ARG A 301 -14.37 10.23 -10.87
N VAL A 302 -14.11 9.38 -9.87
CA VAL A 302 -15.16 8.58 -9.22
C VAL A 302 -16.22 9.41 -8.48
N GLU A 303 -15.96 10.72 -8.27
CA GLU A 303 -16.96 11.68 -7.81
C GLU A 303 -18.06 11.99 -8.85
N ASP A 304 -17.84 11.68 -10.13
CA ASP A 304 -18.90 11.65 -11.13
C ASP A 304 -19.67 10.33 -10.99
N TYR A 305 -20.97 10.43 -10.73
CA TYR A 305 -21.83 9.27 -10.53
C TYR A 305 -21.81 8.28 -11.70
N LYS A 306 -21.65 8.75 -12.96
CA LYS A 306 -21.54 7.84 -14.12
C LYS A 306 -20.26 7.01 -14.09
N VAL A 307 -19.15 7.64 -13.67
CA VAL A 307 -17.85 6.96 -13.50
C VAL A 307 -17.93 5.98 -12.35
N PHE A 308 -18.52 6.39 -11.21
CA PHE A 308 -18.79 5.49 -10.08
C PHE A 308 -19.62 4.27 -10.50
N GLN A 309 -20.76 4.48 -11.18
CA GLN A 309 -21.60 3.37 -11.65
C GLN A 309 -20.80 2.41 -12.51
N ARG A 310 -20.13 2.91 -13.55
CA ARG A 310 -19.38 2.09 -14.49
C ARG A 310 -18.22 1.34 -13.85
N THR A 311 -17.51 1.94 -12.89
CA THR A 311 -16.40 1.26 -12.19
C THR A 311 -16.88 0.23 -11.16
N HIS A 312 -18.16 0.29 -10.74
CA HIS A 312 -18.69 -0.54 -9.67
C HIS A 312 -19.80 -1.50 -10.10
N ASP A 313 -20.18 -1.57 -11.38
CA ASP A 313 -21.30 -2.39 -11.82
C ASP A 313 -21.06 -3.88 -11.56
N LEU A 314 -19.91 -4.42 -11.98
CA LEU A 314 -19.56 -5.82 -11.69
C LEU A 314 -19.42 -6.09 -10.17
N ILE A 315 -18.86 -5.14 -9.42
CA ILE A 315 -18.78 -5.23 -7.94
C ILE A 315 -20.19 -5.37 -7.34
N GLY A 316 -21.14 -4.52 -7.77
CA GLY A 316 -22.51 -4.55 -7.32
C GLY A 316 -23.23 -5.86 -7.70
N GLU A 317 -22.95 -6.40 -8.88
CA GLU A 317 -23.46 -7.71 -9.31
C GLU A 317 -22.96 -8.83 -8.40
N PHE A 318 -21.65 -8.88 -8.11
CA PHE A 318 -21.06 -9.89 -7.25
C PHE A 318 -21.50 -9.80 -5.80
N VAL A 319 -21.75 -8.60 -5.28
CA VAL A 319 -22.40 -8.42 -3.98
C VAL A 319 -23.83 -8.94 -4.02
N LYS A 320 -24.63 -8.56 -5.04
CA LYS A 320 -26.03 -8.96 -5.16
C LYS A 320 -26.20 -10.48 -5.29
N SER A 321 -25.27 -11.16 -5.96
CA SER A 321 -25.27 -12.62 -6.07
C SER A 321 -24.67 -13.33 -4.85
N GLY A 322 -24.21 -12.59 -3.83
CA GLY A 322 -23.60 -13.15 -2.62
C GLY A 322 -22.21 -13.73 -2.82
N LYS A 323 -21.52 -13.40 -3.93
CA LYS A 323 -20.12 -13.79 -4.16
C LYS A 323 -19.19 -12.97 -3.28
N PHE A 324 -19.50 -11.69 -3.08
CA PHE A 324 -18.80 -10.81 -2.14
C PHE A 324 -19.65 -10.57 -0.89
N THR A 325 -19.09 -10.87 0.27
CA THR A 325 -19.70 -10.63 1.60
C THR A 325 -19.12 -9.39 2.29
N GLY A 326 -18.00 -8.87 1.77
CA GLY A 326 -17.47 -7.58 2.16
C GLY A 326 -16.54 -6.97 1.13
N LEU A 327 -16.12 -5.72 1.38
CA LEU A 327 -15.21 -4.95 0.53
C LEU A 327 -14.12 -4.29 1.39
N ARG A 328 -12.89 -4.27 0.88
CA ARG A 328 -11.80 -3.39 1.34
C ARG A 328 -11.55 -2.36 0.25
N ILE A 329 -11.57 -1.09 0.62
CA ILE A 329 -11.39 0.01 -0.34
C ILE A 329 -9.94 0.47 -0.31
N ASP A 330 -9.27 0.36 -1.44
CA ASP A 330 -7.92 0.87 -1.65
C ASP A 330 -7.88 2.40 -1.68
N HIS A 331 -6.88 2.98 -1.01
CA HIS A 331 -6.50 4.38 -1.09
C HIS A 331 -7.67 5.38 -1.04
N ILE A 332 -8.52 5.27 -0.01
CA ILE A 332 -9.70 6.14 0.14
C ILE A 332 -9.32 7.64 0.17
N ASP A 333 -8.13 7.95 0.69
CA ASP A 333 -7.60 9.30 0.81
C ASP A 333 -7.16 9.90 -0.54
N GLY A 334 -7.15 9.13 -1.64
CA GLY A 334 -6.97 9.66 -2.99
C GLY A 334 -8.23 10.28 -3.59
N LEU A 335 -9.41 9.93 -3.07
CA LEU A 335 -10.69 10.33 -3.66
C LEU A 335 -10.99 11.82 -3.45
N TYR A 336 -11.70 12.42 -4.41
CA TYR A 336 -12.12 13.81 -4.33
C TYR A 336 -13.11 14.03 -3.18
N ASN A 337 -14.15 13.18 -3.08
CA ASN A 337 -15.14 13.18 -2.00
C ASN A 337 -15.36 11.78 -1.43
N PRO A 338 -14.53 11.31 -0.48
CA PRO A 338 -14.64 9.97 0.09
C PRO A 338 -15.97 9.74 0.83
N VAL A 339 -16.50 10.76 1.49
CA VAL A 339 -17.80 10.67 2.20
C VAL A 339 -18.92 10.32 1.23
N GLN A 340 -19.02 11.04 0.11
CA GLN A 340 -20.06 10.79 -0.90
C GLN A 340 -19.86 9.43 -1.58
N TYR A 341 -18.62 9.08 -1.90
CA TYR A 341 -18.28 7.77 -2.46
C TYR A 341 -18.75 6.63 -1.56
N LEU A 342 -18.46 6.69 -0.25
CA LEU A 342 -18.85 5.65 0.70
C LEU A 342 -20.38 5.54 0.85
N ARG A 343 -21.10 6.66 0.77
CA ARG A 343 -22.58 6.65 0.75
C ARG A 343 -23.13 5.96 -0.49
N TRP A 344 -22.63 6.31 -1.67
CA TRP A 344 -23.02 5.63 -2.92
C TRP A 344 -22.67 4.14 -2.91
N LEU A 345 -21.50 3.79 -2.37
CA LEU A 345 -21.09 2.40 -2.24
C LEU A 345 -22.04 1.63 -1.31
N ARG A 346 -22.40 2.21 -0.16
CA ARG A 346 -23.37 1.63 0.78
C ARG A 346 -24.75 1.49 0.14
N GLU A 347 -25.21 2.48 -0.62
CA GLU A 347 -26.48 2.41 -1.38
C GLU A 347 -26.46 1.30 -2.44
N LYS A 348 -25.35 1.12 -3.15
CA LYS A 348 -25.20 0.11 -4.21
C LYS A 348 -25.06 -1.31 -3.67
N THR A 349 -24.39 -1.48 -2.53
CA THR A 349 -24.01 -2.81 -2.00
C THR A 349 -24.85 -3.28 -0.82
N GLY A 350 -25.59 -2.38 -0.16
CA GLY A 350 -26.39 -2.69 1.02
C GLY A 350 -25.54 -3.00 2.26
N GLU A 351 -26.09 -3.78 3.18
CA GLU A 351 -25.50 -4.06 4.50
C GLU A 351 -24.47 -5.21 4.46
N ILE A 352 -23.38 -5.01 3.71
CA ILE A 352 -22.18 -5.87 3.71
C ILE A 352 -21.05 -5.28 4.57
N TYR A 353 -20.04 -6.09 4.90
CA TYR A 353 -18.86 -5.61 5.61
C TYR A 353 -18.03 -4.68 4.71
N ILE A 354 -17.68 -3.48 5.14
CA ILE A 354 -16.84 -2.54 4.38
C ILE A 354 -15.75 -1.97 5.28
N VAL A 355 -14.49 -2.07 4.85
CA VAL A 355 -13.36 -1.38 5.48
C VAL A 355 -12.59 -0.55 4.46
N VAL A 356 -11.81 0.41 4.95
CA VAL A 356 -10.99 1.30 4.12
C VAL A 356 -9.53 1.14 4.46
N GLU A 357 -8.66 1.17 3.45
CA GLU A 357 -7.27 1.51 3.68
C GLU A 357 -7.17 3.01 3.95
N LYS A 358 -6.88 3.36 5.20
CA LYS A 358 -6.63 4.74 5.63
C LYS A 358 -5.56 4.73 6.71
N ILE A 359 -4.53 5.53 6.53
CA ILE A 359 -3.44 5.67 7.50
C ILE A 359 -3.81 6.76 8.50
N LEU A 360 -3.88 6.39 9.78
CA LEU A 360 -4.13 7.33 10.88
C LEU A 360 -2.79 7.66 11.55
N GLU A 361 -2.52 8.95 11.74
CA GLU A 361 -1.47 9.39 12.65
C GLU A 361 -1.84 9.06 14.10
N LEU A 362 -0.87 9.09 15.01
CA LEU A 362 -1.14 8.84 16.43
C LEU A 362 -2.18 9.84 16.95
N GLU A 363 -3.22 9.35 17.63
CA GLU A 363 -4.38 10.12 18.13
C GLU A 363 -5.36 10.65 17.05
N GLU A 364 -5.07 10.49 15.75
CA GLU A 364 -6.00 10.84 14.69
C GLU A 364 -7.25 9.95 14.75
N LYS A 365 -8.43 10.55 14.54
CA LYS A 365 -9.71 9.84 14.51
C LYS A 365 -10.19 9.65 13.09
N LEU A 366 -10.69 8.44 12.81
CA LEU A 366 -11.42 8.17 11.57
C LEU A 366 -12.74 8.96 11.55
N PRO A 367 -13.17 9.54 10.41
CA PRO A 367 -14.43 10.28 10.35
C PRO A 367 -15.64 9.43 10.76
N ALA A 368 -16.31 9.83 11.84
CA ALA A 368 -17.39 9.05 12.47
C ALA A 368 -18.65 8.88 11.60
N ASN A 369 -18.83 9.71 10.56
CA ASN A 369 -19.99 9.65 9.67
C ASN A 369 -19.79 8.71 8.46
N TRP A 370 -18.66 8.00 8.37
CA TRP A 370 -18.41 7.05 7.29
C TRP A 370 -19.22 5.76 7.49
N PRO A 371 -20.02 5.33 6.51
CA PRO A 371 -20.88 4.15 6.62
C PRO A 371 -20.08 2.84 6.41
N ILE A 372 -19.08 2.59 7.26
CA ILE A 372 -18.13 1.47 7.18
C ILE A 372 -17.94 0.80 8.55
N GLN A 373 -17.13 -0.25 8.60
CA GLN A 373 -16.81 -1.00 9.82
C GLN A 373 -15.43 -0.64 10.42
N GLY A 374 -14.61 0.14 9.70
CA GLY A 374 -13.33 0.64 10.19
C GLY A 374 -12.23 0.65 9.13
N THR A 375 -10.98 0.65 9.56
CA THR A 375 -9.80 0.61 8.68
C THR A 375 -9.31 -0.83 8.43
N SER A 376 -8.29 -0.96 7.58
CA SER A 376 -7.49 -2.18 7.41
C SER A 376 -6.48 -2.46 8.53
N GLY A 377 -6.40 -1.62 9.58
CA GLY A 377 -5.75 -1.99 10.84
C GLY A 377 -4.31 -1.55 11.07
N TYR A 378 -3.76 -0.62 10.29
CA TYR A 378 -2.40 -0.09 10.52
C TYR A 378 -2.26 0.60 11.88
N GLU A 379 -3.33 1.24 12.38
CA GLU A 379 -3.31 1.80 13.73
C GLU A 379 -3.14 0.69 14.78
N PHE A 380 -3.88 -0.42 14.69
CA PHE A 380 -3.71 -1.55 15.61
C PHE A 380 -2.27 -2.08 15.57
N LEU A 381 -1.71 -2.26 14.36
CA LEU A 381 -0.33 -2.70 14.15
C LEU A 381 0.66 -1.85 14.94
N ASN A 382 0.58 -0.53 14.81
CA ASN A 382 1.53 0.38 15.45
C ASN A 382 1.37 0.42 16.98
N TYR A 383 0.13 0.37 17.48
CA TYR A 383 -0.14 0.30 18.93
C TYR A 383 0.36 -1.01 19.55
N VAL A 384 0.06 -2.17 18.95
CA VAL A 384 0.50 -3.47 19.49
C VAL A 384 2.01 -3.65 19.39
N ASN A 385 2.63 -3.21 18.30
CA ASN A 385 4.09 -3.23 18.14
C ASN A 385 4.78 -2.35 19.20
N GLY A 386 4.22 -1.17 19.46
CA GLY A 386 4.74 -0.21 20.45
C GLY A 386 4.77 -0.76 21.88
N LEU A 387 3.90 -1.71 22.24
CA LEU A 387 3.93 -2.38 23.55
C LEU A 387 5.23 -3.17 23.78
N PHE A 388 5.88 -3.68 22.74
CA PHE A 388 7.11 -4.43 22.90
C PHE A 388 8.35 -3.53 22.87
N CYS A 389 8.18 -2.22 22.61
CA CYS A 389 9.23 -1.23 22.71
C CYS A 389 9.34 -0.68 24.15
N GLN A 390 10.51 -0.84 24.76
CA GLN A 390 10.80 -0.44 26.13
C GLN A 390 11.03 1.08 26.23
N SER A 391 9.94 1.84 26.35
CA SER A 391 9.91 3.31 26.24
C SER A 391 10.87 4.04 27.17
N LYS A 392 11.16 3.49 28.37
CA LYS A 392 12.15 4.06 29.31
C LYS A 392 13.56 4.23 28.71
N ASN A 393 13.88 3.49 27.64
CA ASN A 393 15.19 3.50 26.99
C ASN A 393 15.28 4.48 25.79
N GLN A 394 14.27 5.33 25.56
CA GLN A 394 14.26 6.32 24.47
C GLN A 394 15.54 7.16 24.40
N GLU A 395 15.92 7.79 25.52
CA GLU A 395 17.09 8.68 25.55
C GLU A 395 18.39 7.92 25.29
N ARG A 396 18.46 6.65 25.69
CA ARG A 396 19.62 5.83 25.38
C ARG A 396 19.70 5.55 23.88
N PHE A 397 18.58 5.27 23.22
CA PHE A 397 18.53 5.10 21.76
C PHE A 397 18.86 6.40 21.01
N ASN A 398 18.42 7.57 21.50
CA ASN A 398 18.83 8.87 20.95
C ASN A 398 20.36 9.02 20.96
N GLN A 399 20.98 8.70 22.10
CA GLN A 399 22.44 8.78 22.25
C GLN A 399 23.18 7.78 21.36
N ILE A 400 22.74 6.52 21.34
CA ILE A 400 23.34 5.47 20.50
C ILE A 400 23.28 5.90 19.04
N TYR A 401 22.10 6.29 18.55
CA TYR A 401 21.91 6.66 17.15
C TYR A 401 22.80 7.85 16.76
N ALA A 402 22.83 8.91 17.58
CA ALA A 402 23.66 10.09 17.35
C ALA A 402 25.16 9.76 17.36
N GLN A 403 25.63 8.91 18.28
CA GLN A 403 27.04 8.52 18.36
C GLN A 403 27.48 7.63 17.19
N MET A 404 26.65 6.67 16.80
CA MET A 404 26.98 5.72 15.73
C MET A 404 26.96 6.38 14.35
N THR A 405 25.95 7.20 14.09
CA THR A 405 25.72 7.75 12.74
C THR A 405 26.25 9.16 12.55
N GLY A 406 26.43 9.92 13.64
CA GLY A 406 26.70 11.36 13.60
C GLY A 406 25.47 12.21 13.28
N LEU A 407 24.28 11.61 13.14
CA LEU A 407 23.03 12.33 12.92
C LEU A 407 22.40 12.72 14.25
N ALA A 408 22.43 14.02 14.55
CA ALA A 408 21.78 14.61 15.73
C ALA A 408 20.71 15.65 15.34
N ARG A 409 20.15 15.55 14.13
CA ARG A 409 19.10 16.46 13.65
C ARG A 409 17.76 16.12 14.33
N ASP A 410 16.98 17.16 14.58
CA ASP A 410 15.60 17.02 15.05
C ASP A 410 14.74 16.25 14.04
N TYR A 411 13.85 15.41 14.54
CA TYR A 411 12.98 14.59 13.70
C TYR A 411 12.02 15.45 12.84
N ASN A 412 11.43 16.49 13.42
CA ASN A 412 10.47 17.33 12.71
C ASN A 412 11.17 18.14 11.60
N ASP A 413 12.41 18.56 11.82
CA ASP A 413 13.22 19.19 10.79
C ASP A 413 13.51 18.22 9.62
N LEU A 414 13.80 16.95 9.92
CA LEU A 414 13.97 15.91 8.89
C LEU A 414 12.65 15.65 8.15
N LEU A 415 11.52 15.53 8.86
CA LEU A 415 10.20 15.30 8.27
C LEU A 415 9.86 16.42 7.27
N VAL A 416 9.97 17.68 7.70
CA VAL A 416 9.71 18.83 6.83
C VAL A 416 10.65 18.84 5.63
N ALA A 417 11.94 18.55 5.84
CA ALA A 417 12.93 18.50 4.76
C ALA A 417 12.61 17.39 3.74
N LYS A 418 12.14 16.22 4.19
CA LYS A 418 11.80 15.10 3.31
C LYS A 418 10.47 15.29 2.58
N LYS A 419 9.43 15.82 3.24
CA LYS A 419 8.21 16.26 2.54
C LYS A 419 8.56 17.30 1.47
N ARG A 420 9.38 18.32 1.81
CA ARG A 420 9.81 19.33 0.83
C ARG A 420 10.58 18.75 -0.35
N LEU A 421 11.50 17.81 -0.10
CA LEU A 421 12.24 17.13 -1.18
C LEU A 421 11.28 16.51 -2.20
N ILE A 422 10.25 15.81 -1.73
CA ILE A 422 9.24 15.18 -2.61
C ILE A 422 8.39 16.22 -3.33
N ALA A 423 7.92 17.25 -2.63
CA ALA A 423 7.16 18.34 -3.22
C ALA A 423 7.93 19.01 -4.36
N ASP A 424 9.22 19.30 -4.14
CA ASP A 424 10.06 20.05 -5.09
C ASP A 424 10.60 19.21 -6.25
N LYS A 425 10.71 17.87 -6.11
CA LYS A 425 11.38 17.00 -7.09
C LYS A 425 10.49 15.97 -7.75
N ASN A 426 9.40 15.56 -7.11
CA ASN A 426 8.56 14.46 -7.59
C ASN A 426 7.12 14.92 -7.88
N LEU A 427 6.64 15.93 -7.17
CA LEU A 427 5.27 16.49 -7.28
C LEU A 427 5.30 17.97 -7.71
N ALA A 428 6.35 18.42 -8.39
CA ALA A 428 6.54 19.83 -8.73
C ALA A 428 5.43 20.33 -9.68
N GLY A 429 5.11 19.55 -10.72
CA GLY A 429 4.01 19.85 -11.64
C GLY A 429 2.64 19.82 -10.96
N ASP A 430 2.39 18.85 -10.09
CA ASP A 430 1.17 18.77 -9.29
C ASP A 430 1.00 20.01 -8.38
N ALA A 431 2.08 20.47 -7.75
CA ALA A 431 2.09 21.69 -6.94
C ALA A 431 1.88 22.96 -7.78
N ASP A 432 2.43 23.01 -9.00
CA ASP A 432 2.20 24.09 -9.95
C ASP A 432 0.73 24.17 -10.38
N ASN A 433 0.11 23.03 -10.68
CA ASN A 433 -1.31 22.95 -11.04
C ASN A 433 -2.21 23.46 -9.89
N LEU A 434 -1.90 23.09 -8.65
CA LEU A 434 -2.60 23.63 -7.46
C LEU A 434 -2.42 25.13 -7.29
N ALA A 435 -1.20 25.65 -7.47
CA ALA A 435 -0.93 27.07 -7.36
C ALA A 435 -1.64 27.87 -8.47
N GLN A 436 -1.70 27.34 -9.69
CA GLN A 436 -2.45 27.94 -10.80
C GLN A 436 -3.96 27.93 -10.53
N LEU A 437 -4.50 26.84 -9.97
CA LEU A 437 -5.89 26.78 -9.53
C LEU A 437 -6.17 27.86 -8.47
N LEU A 438 -5.35 27.96 -7.43
CA LEU A 438 -5.51 29.00 -6.40
C LEU A 438 -5.40 30.41 -7.00
N LYS A 439 -4.48 30.62 -7.95
CA LYS A 439 -4.32 31.93 -8.61
C LYS A 439 -5.55 32.31 -9.44
N ARG A 440 -6.18 31.37 -10.14
CA ARG A 440 -7.46 31.59 -10.84
C ARG A 440 -8.54 32.02 -9.84
N VAL A 441 -8.71 31.26 -8.77
CA VAL A 441 -9.68 31.56 -7.70
C VAL A 441 -9.44 32.96 -7.10
N CYS A 442 -8.18 33.33 -6.87
CA CYS A 442 -7.80 34.63 -6.34
C CYS A 442 -8.05 35.78 -7.33
N GLY A 443 -7.95 35.54 -8.65
CA GLY A 443 -8.19 36.55 -9.69
C GLY A 443 -9.64 37.06 -9.71
N ASP A 444 -10.58 36.16 -9.47
CA ASP A 444 -12.01 36.47 -9.43
C ASP A 444 -12.49 36.98 -8.06
N TYR A 445 -11.65 36.87 -7.03
CA TYR A 445 -11.92 37.35 -5.69
C TYR A 445 -11.31 38.73 -5.40
N ARG A 446 -12.14 39.71 -4.98
CA ARG A 446 -11.71 41.11 -4.78
C ARG A 446 -10.48 41.27 -3.89
N TYR A 447 -10.38 40.50 -2.80
CA TYR A 447 -9.24 40.58 -1.86
C TYR A 447 -8.10 39.63 -2.22
N GLY A 448 -8.22 38.87 -3.31
CA GLY A 448 -7.22 37.91 -3.78
C GLY A 448 -6.36 38.39 -4.96
N ARG A 449 -6.78 39.45 -5.68
CA ARG A 449 -6.23 39.81 -6.99
C ARG A 449 -4.72 40.06 -7.02
N ASP A 450 -4.20 40.68 -5.96
CA ASP A 450 -2.81 41.13 -5.88
C ASP A 450 -1.82 40.04 -5.44
N PHE A 451 -2.30 38.85 -5.05
CA PHE A 451 -1.42 37.74 -4.70
C PHE A 451 -0.68 37.20 -5.91
N THR A 452 0.64 37.02 -5.79
CA THR A 452 1.47 36.48 -6.88
C THR A 452 1.41 34.97 -6.92
N LEU A 453 1.56 34.36 -8.11
CA LEU A 453 1.60 32.89 -8.25
C LEU A 453 2.73 32.28 -7.41
N VAL A 454 3.90 32.92 -7.39
CA VAL A 454 5.06 32.48 -6.61
C VAL A 454 4.75 32.51 -5.10
N GLY A 455 4.20 33.62 -4.59
CA GLY A 455 3.81 33.73 -3.19
C GLY A 455 2.79 32.68 -2.77
N LEU A 456 1.75 32.45 -3.60
CA LEU A 456 0.74 31.41 -3.36
C LEU A 456 1.35 30.00 -3.37
N LYS A 457 2.20 29.67 -4.34
CA LYS A 457 2.89 28.38 -4.39
C LYS A 457 3.74 28.15 -3.15
N THR A 458 4.54 29.14 -2.74
CA THR A 458 5.38 29.04 -1.53
C THR A 458 4.53 28.87 -0.27
N ALA A 459 3.42 29.60 -0.13
CA ALA A 459 2.51 29.47 1.01
C ALA A 459 1.84 28.09 1.08
N ILE A 460 1.32 27.58 -0.05
CA ILE A 460 0.74 26.22 -0.16
C ILE A 460 1.77 25.18 0.28
N MET A 461 3.00 25.30 -0.22
CA MET A 461 4.04 24.31 0.07
C MET A 461 4.49 24.33 1.51
N GLU A 462 4.66 25.51 2.12
CA GLU A 462 5.01 25.61 3.54
C GLU A 462 3.92 25.03 4.44
N PHE A 463 2.65 25.25 4.11
CA PHE A 463 1.55 24.61 4.82
C PHE A 463 1.59 23.08 4.68
N LEU A 464 1.70 22.57 3.45
CA LEU A 464 1.60 21.14 3.18
C LEU A 464 2.75 20.32 3.79
N VAL A 465 3.99 20.83 3.79
CA VAL A 465 5.12 20.12 4.42
C VAL A 465 5.06 20.11 5.95
N ARG A 466 4.17 20.91 6.55
CA ARG A 466 3.88 20.97 8.00
C ARG A 466 2.53 20.38 8.36
N PHE A 467 1.77 19.94 7.36
CA PHE A 467 0.45 19.41 7.60
C PHE A 467 0.58 18.09 8.38
N PRO A 468 -0.09 17.97 9.56
CA PRO A 468 0.22 16.94 10.53
C PRO A 468 -0.41 15.59 10.22
N VAL A 469 -1.47 15.53 9.41
CA VAL A 469 -2.18 14.30 9.02
C VAL A 469 -2.12 14.08 7.52
N TYR A 470 -2.56 12.91 7.05
CA TYR A 470 -2.59 12.58 5.62
C TYR A 470 -3.43 13.57 4.81
N ARG A 471 -4.64 13.88 5.27
CA ARG A 471 -5.54 14.87 4.67
C ARG A 471 -6.66 15.27 5.63
N THR A 472 -7.32 16.38 5.33
CA THR A 472 -8.64 16.71 5.88
C THR A 472 -9.78 16.09 5.05
N TYR A 473 -11.01 16.19 5.57
CA TYR A 473 -12.25 15.73 4.91
C TYR A 473 -13.28 16.85 4.73
N ILE A 474 -12.80 18.06 4.45
CA ILE A 474 -13.59 19.24 4.12
C ILE A 474 -14.32 19.02 2.79
N ASN A 475 -15.62 19.27 2.80
CA ASN A 475 -16.48 19.13 1.62
C ASN A 475 -17.65 20.15 1.68
N GLN A 476 -18.64 19.98 0.81
CA GLN A 476 -19.83 20.84 0.74
C GLN A 476 -20.68 20.91 2.04
N GLU A 477 -20.53 19.92 2.93
CA GLU A 477 -21.21 19.87 4.24
C GLU A 477 -20.51 20.74 5.29
N GLY A 478 -19.27 21.16 5.03
CA GLY A 478 -18.50 22.07 5.88
C GLY A 478 -17.15 21.51 6.33
N VAL A 479 -16.67 22.01 7.47
CA VAL A 479 -15.36 21.73 8.05
C VAL A 479 -15.56 21.15 9.45
N GLY A 480 -15.07 19.93 9.69
CA GLY A 480 -15.11 19.29 11.01
C GLY A 480 -14.18 19.98 12.02
N ASP A 481 -14.43 19.75 13.32
CA ASP A 481 -13.63 20.35 14.40
C ASP A 481 -12.18 19.87 14.38
N ASP A 482 -11.94 18.57 14.15
CA ASP A 482 -10.59 18.01 14.04
C ASP A 482 -9.85 18.59 12.82
N ASP A 483 -10.49 18.63 11.66
CA ASP A 483 -9.94 19.26 10.44
C ASP A 483 -9.56 20.72 10.67
N ARG A 484 -10.42 21.47 11.37
CA ARG A 484 -10.13 22.86 11.74
C ARG A 484 -8.88 22.96 12.60
N ALA A 485 -8.72 22.08 13.59
CA ALA A 485 -7.55 22.07 14.47
C ALA A 485 -6.26 21.79 13.69
N TYR A 486 -6.26 20.79 12.79
CA TYR A 486 -5.09 20.47 11.95
C TYR A 486 -4.70 21.63 11.03
N VAL A 487 -5.69 22.27 10.39
CA VAL A 487 -5.45 23.45 9.53
C VAL A 487 -4.87 24.60 10.35
N GLN A 488 -5.43 24.90 11.52
CA GLN A 488 -4.94 25.98 12.38
C GLN A 488 -3.50 25.73 12.85
N GLN A 489 -3.17 24.49 13.21
CA GLN A 489 -1.81 24.11 13.58
C GLN A 489 -0.83 24.38 12.43
N ALA A 490 -1.09 23.81 11.25
CA ALA A 490 -0.19 23.93 10.10
C ALA A 490 -0.06 25.39 9.62
N ILE A 491 -1.15 26.16 9.60
CA ILE A 491 -1.13 27.59 9.27
C ILE A 491 -0.28 28.38 10.27
N ARG A 492 -0.45 28.14 11.58
CA ARG A 492 0.32 28.83 12.62
C ARG A 492 1.81 28.56 12.50
N GLU A 493 2.20 27.31 12.25
CA GLU A 493 3.60 26.95 12.04
C GLU A 493 4.16 27.57 10.75
N ALA A 494 3.39 27.56 9.65
CA ALA A 494 3.77 28.19 8.39
C ALA A 494 3.96 29.71 8.54
N LYS A 495 3.05 30.41 9.25
CA LYS A 495 3.16 31.85 9.56
C LYS A 495 4.42 32.15 10.36
N GLY A 496 4.84 31.26 11.26
CA GLY A 496 6.07 31.38 12.01
C GLY A 496 7.35 31.25 11.16
N LYS A 497 7.27 30.58 10.01
CA LYS A 497 8.39 30.36 9.09
C LYS A 497 8.45 31.37 7.93
N LEU A 498 7.31 31.84 7.46
CA LEU A 498 7.17 32.78 6.35
C LEU A 498 6.41 34.05 6.79
N PRO A 499 7.00 34.88 7.67
CA PRO A 499 6.36 36.12 8.15
C PRO A 499 6.11 37.14 7.02
N GLU A 500 6.77 37.01 5.88
CA GLU A 500 6.57 37.84 4.69
C GLU A 500 5.33 37.45 3.87
N LEU A 501 4.78 36.23 4.05
CA LEU A 501 3.59 35.72 3.33
C LEU A 501 2.35 35.61 4.25
N LEU A 502 2.24 36.45 5.27
CA LEU A 502 1.13 36.41 6.23
C LEU A 502 -0.24 36.57 5.55
N ASN A 503 -0.32 37.41 4.52
CA ASN A 503 -1.59 37.68 3.82
C ASN A 503 -2.03 36.46 3.00
N GLU A 504 -1.11 35.81 2.30
CA GLU A 504 -1.33 34.56 1.55
C GLU A 504 -1.82 33.46 2.50
N LEU A 505 -1.15 33.29 3.63
CA LEU A 505 -1.50 32.26 4.62
C LEU A 505 -2.85 32.56 5.30
N ASN A 506 -3.16 33.82 5.60
CA ASN A 506 -4.49 34.21 6.10
C ASN A 506 -5.60 33.94 5.07
N LEU A 507 -5.34 34.23 3.79
CA LEU A 507 -6.29 33.92 2.72
C LEU A 507 -6.50 32.40 2.60
N MET A 508 -5.42 31.63 2.66
CA MET A 508 -5.49 30.17 2.56
C MET A 508 -6.28 29.56 3.74
N GLU A 509 -6.07 30.08 4.95
CA GLU A 509 -6.86 29.71 6.14
C GLU A 509 -8.36 30.01 5.92
N LYS A 510 -8.70 31.17 5.36
CA LYS A 510 -10.08 31.52 5.01
C LYS A 510 -10.68 30.52 4.01
N PHE A 511 -9.93 30.13 2.98
CA PHE A 511 -10.39 29.17 1.98
C PHE A 511 -10.60 27.79 2.60
N LEU A 512 -9.65 27.32 3.43
CA LEU A 512 -9.73 26.03 4.12
C LEU A 512 -10.86 25.97 5.15
N PHE A 513 -11.32 27.12 5.66
CA PHE A 513 -12.51 27.18 6.52
C PHE A 513 -13.82 27.32 5.76
N LEU A 514 -13.78 27.40 4.42
CA LEU A 514 -14.94 27.73 3.58
C LEU A 514 -15.68 28.98 4.08
N ASP A 515 -14.91 29.96 4.59
CA ASP A 515 -15.45 31.20 5.17
C ASP A 515 -15.77 32.17 4.02
N TYR A 516 -16.92 31.94 3.38
CA TYR A 516 -17.36 32.71 2.22
C TYR A 516 -17.84 34.11 2.63
N ASP A 517 -17.43 35.13 1.88
CA ASP A 517 -18.06 36.45 1.99
C ASP A 517 -19.44 36.45 1.31
N GLU A 518 -20.39 37.21 1.87
CA GLU A 518 -21.78 37.31 1.39
C GLU A 518 -21.91 37.72 -0.09
N PHE A 519 -20.91 38.40 -0.66
CA PHE A 519 -20.93 38.87 -2.04
C PHE A 519 -20.40 37.85 -3.06
N LEU A 520 -19.88 36.69 -2.62
CA LEU A 520 -19.39 35.65 -3.52
C LEU A 520 -20.57 34.95 -4.22
N SER A 521 -20.51 34.89 -5.55
CA SER A 521 -21.45 34.06 -6.32
C SER A 521 -21.26 32.58 -6.00
N GLU A 522 -22.32 31.78 -6.20
CA GLU A 522 -22.27 30.32 -6.04
C GLU A 522 -21.15 29.69 -6.88
N GLU A 523 -20.95 30.16 -8.11
CA GLU A 523 -19.86 29.70 -8.99
C GLU A 523 -18.48 29.91 -8.35
N ASN A 524 -18.24 31.08 -7.74
CA ASN A 524 -16.98 31.35 -7.06
C ASN A 524 -16.81 30.51 -5.79
N GLN A 525 -17.89 30.26 -5.04
CA GLN A 525 -17.86 29.37 -3.89
C GLN A 525 -17.51 27.93 -4.30
N GLN A 526 -18.05 27.45 -5.43
CA GLN A 526 -17.71 26.14 -5.97
C GLN A 526 -16.25 26.05 -6.41
N LEU A 527 -15.68 27.13 -6.98
CA LEU A 527 -14.26 27.19 -7.30
C LEU A 527 -13.36 27.18 -6.06
N TRP A 528 -13.77 27.84 -4.97
CA TRP A 528 -13.07 27.78 -3.67
C TRP A 528 -13.09 26.35 -3.12
N LEU A 529 -14.27 25.73 -3.06
CA LEU A 529 -14.42 24.36 -2.63
C LEU A 529 -13.57 23.40 -3.49
N ARG A 530 -13.56 23.60 -4.82
CA ARG A 530 -12.73 22.81 -5.74
C ARG A 530 -11.24 22.91 -5.42
N PHE A 531 -10.74 24.10 -5.09
CA PHE A 531 -9.36 24.25 -4.65
C PHE A 531 -9.08 23.45 -3.37
N VAL A 532 -9.94 23.59 -2.35
CA VAL A 532 -9.79 22.86 -1.08
C VAL A 532 -9.80 21.34 -1.33
N MET A 533 -10.77 20.84 -2.09
CA MET A 533 -10.89 19.41 -2.37
C MET A 533 -9.70 18.86 -3.18
N LYS A 534 -9.15 19.63 -4.13
CA LYS A 534 -7.92 19.27 -4.84
C LYS A 534 -6.68 19.30 -3.96
N LEU A 535 -6.56 20.27 -3.05
CA LEU A 535 -5.47 20.32 -2.07
C LEU A 535 -5.44 19.06 -1.20
N GLN A 536 -6.60 18.57 -0.77
CA GLN A 536 -6.72 17.35 0.04
C GLN A 536 -6.30 16.08 -0.72
N GLN A 537 -6.50 16.01 -2.04
CA GLN A 537 -6.00 14.91 -2.88
C GLN A 537 -4.47 14.91 -3.02
N PHE A 538 -3.81 16.05 -2.78
CA PHE A 538 -2.36 16.19 -2.87
C PHE A 538 -1.64 15.91 -1.54
N SER A 539 -2.25 16.27 -0.40
CA SER A 539 -1.58 16.15 0.91
C SER A 539 -1.26 14.70 1.28
N GLY A 540 -2.12 13.74 0.90
CA GLY A 540 -1.93 12.31 1.15
C GLY A 540 -0.68 11.77 0.44
N PRO A 541 -0.59 11.87 -0.90
CA PRO A 541 0.62 11.53 -1.65
C PRO A 541 1.91 12.15 -1.14
N LEU A 542 1.89 13.44 -0.79
CA LEU A 542 3.04 14.12 -0.24
C LEU A 542 3.48 13.49 1.10
N THR A 543 2.52 13.15 1.96
CA THR A 543 2.79 12.54 3.26
C THR A 543 3.34 11.12 3.09
N ALA A 544 2.69 10.27 2.30
CA ALA A 544 3.17 8.91 2.02
C ALA A 544 4.60 8.90 1.46
N LYS A 545 4.85 9.68 0.39
CA LYS A 545 6.17 9.69 -0.26
C LYS A 545 7.24 10.43 0.57
N GLY A 546 6.85 11.45 1.33
CA GLY A 546 7.76 12.21 2.19
C GLY A 546 8.16 11.47 3.47
N ILE A 547 7.23 10.71 4.06
CA ILE A 547 7.43 10.00 5.31
C ILE A 547 7.79 8.54 5.04
N GLU A 548 6.86 7.75 4.52
CA GLU A 548 6.98 6.30 4.44
C GLU A 548 8.07 5.84 3.47
N ASP A 549 8.17 6.52 2.32
CA ASP A 549 9.11 6.16 1.26
C ASP A 549 10.33 7.09 1.23
N THR A 550 10.55 7.91 2.26
CA THR A 550 11.77 8.72 2.36
C THR A 550 12.27 8.88 3.79
N LEU A 551 11.48 9.46 4.70
CA LEU A 551 11.92 9.69 6.09
C LEU A 551 12.24 8.38 6.83
N PHE A 552 11.42 7.34 6.66
CA PHE A 552 11.65 6.02 7.26
C PHE A 552 12.93 5.35 6.73
N TYR A 553 13.40 5.77 5.56
CA TYR A 553 14.66 5.35 4.95
C TYR A 553 15.81 6.31 5.27
N VAL A 554 15.68 7.16 6.28
CA VAL A 554 16.76 8.06 6.72
C VAL A 554 16.89 8.08 8.23
N TYR A 555 15.77 8.17 8.96
CA TYR A 555 15.77 8.23 10.41
C TYR A 555 15.78 6.82 11.02
N TYR A 556 16.98 6.27 11.19
CA TYR A 556 17.16 4.87 11.60
C TYR A 556 17.38 4.68 13.10
N ARG A 557 16.90 5.61 13.94
CA ARG A 557 17.03 5.49 15.41
C ARG A 557 16.60 4.11 15.88
N PHE A 558 15.44 3.65 15.43
CA PHE A 558 14.95 2.31 15.73
C PHE A 558 13.94 1.82 14.68
N LEU A 559 14.34 0.83 13.87
CA LEU A 559 13.57 0.40 12.69
C LEU A 559 12.22 -0.26 13.00
N ALA A 560 12.02 -0.77 14.22
CA ALA A 560 10.73 -1.36 14.62
C ALA A 560 9.57 -0.34 14.55
N LEU A 561 9.88 0.96 14.62
CA LEU A 561 8.91 2.05 14.58
C LEU A 561 8.77 2.69 13.19
N ASN A 562 9.61 2.31 12.23
CA ASN A 562 9.61 2.83 10.87
C ASN A 562 8.69 1.99 9.98
N GLU A 563 7.39 2.05 10.28
CA GLU A 563 6.37 1.22 9.65
C GLU A 563 5.22 2.08 9.10
N VAL A 564 4.45 1.60 8.12
CA VAL A 564 3.28 2.29 7.57
C VAL A 564 2.32 2.67 8.72
N GLY A 565 1.96 3.96 8.81
CA GLY A 565 1.21 4.54 9.94
C GLY A 565 1.99 4.70 11.26
N GLY A 566 3.28 4.41 11.27
CA GLY A 566 4.15 4.52 12.43
C GLY A 566 4.66 5.95 12.66
N ALA A 567 4.95 6.25 13.93
CA ALA A 567 5.47 7.54 14.37
C ALA A 567 6.87 7.37 15.01
N PRO A 568 7.98 7.32 14.24
CA PRO A 568 9.32 7.08 14.79
C PRO A 568 9.81 8.09 15.81
N ASN A 569 9.17 9.26 15.93
CA ASN A 569 9.40 10.23 17.01
C ASN A 569 8.81 9.77 18.35
N HIS A 570 7.78 8.93 18.36
CA HIS A 570 7.15 8.35 19.55
C HIS A 570 7.77 6.98 19.88
N PHE A 571 8.58 6.88 20.94
CA PHE A 571 9.35 5.67 21.24
C PHE A 571 8.58 4.66 22.10
N GLY A 572 7.78 3.84 21.43
CA GLY A 572 6.95 2.79 22.06
C GLY A 572 5.59 3.29 22.54
N ILE A 573 4.81 2.40 23.14
CA ILE A 573 3.45 2.65 23.63
C ILE A 573 3.35 2.08 25.04
N SER A 574 2.84 2.88 25.98
CA SER A 574 2.56 2.45 27.33
C SER A 574 1.37 1.49 27.37
N LEU A 575 1.29 0.70 28.44
CA LEU A 575 0.17 -0.23 28.59
C LEU A 575 -1.18 0.51 28.74
N GLU A 576 -1.17 1.67 29.41
CA GLU A 576 -2.36 2.53 29.57
C GLU A 576 -2.86 3.07 28.23
N GLU A 577 -1.97 3.59 27.38
CA GLU A 577 -2.32 4.08 26.04
C GLU A 577 -2.94 2.96 25.17
N PHE A 578 -2.40 1.74 25.24
CA PHE A 578 -2.96 0.59 24.52
C PHE A 578 -4.36 0.21 25.02
N HIS A 579 -4.58 0.22 26.33
CA HIS A 579 -5.90 -0.04 26.91
C HIS A 579 -6.91 1.04 26.51
N GLN A 580 -6.51 2.32 26.54
CA GLN A 580 -7.35 3.43 26.09
C GLN A 580 -7.69 3.32 24.60
N PHE A 581 -6.70 2.98 23.75
CA PHE A 581 -6.91 2.74 22.33
C PHE A 581 -7.95 1.64 22.06
N ASN A 582 -7.84 0.50 22.75
CA ASN A 582 -8.80 -0.59 22.58
C ASN A 582 -10.21 -0.23 23.08
N GLN A 583 -10.32 0.55 24.15
CA GLN A 583 -11.62 1.05 24.62
C GLN A 583 -12.26 1.98 23.58
N GLN A 584 -11.51 2.95 23.06
CA GLN A 584 -12.00 3.86 22.01
C GLN A 584 -12.39 3.12 20.73
N ARG A 585 -11.60 2.10 20.36
CA ARG A 585 -11.90 1.22 19.23
C ARG A 585 -13.21 0.46 19.43
N LEU A 586 -13.45 -0.09 20.62
CA LEU A 586 -14.71 -0.76 20.93
C LEU A 586 -15.91 0.19 20.81
N ASP A 587 -15.76 1.43 21.30
CA ASP A 587 -16.83 2.42 21.31
C ASP A 587 -17.20 2.93 19.90
N SER A 588 -16.21 3.04 19.00
CA SER A 588 -16.39 3.71 17.70
C SER A 588 -16.31 2.77 16.50
N TRP A 589 -15.39 1.80 16.52
CA TRP A 589 -15.04 0.95 15.39
C TRP A 589 -14.78 -0.51 15.82
N PRO A 590 -15.75 -1.19 16.46
CA PRO A 590 -15.56 -2.52 17.08
C PRO A 590 -15.27 -3.64 16.09
N HIS A 591 -15.37 -3.35 14.79
CA HIS A 591 -15.17 -4.30 13.69
C HIS A 591 -14.06 -3.88 12.73
N ALA A 592 -13.24 -2.88 13.08
CA ALA A 592 -12.03 -2.54 12.32
C ALA A 592 -11.03 -3.72 12.34
N MET A 593 -10.22 -3.86 11.30
CA MET A 593 -9.24 -4.95 11.23
C MET A 593 -8.10 -4.75 12.22
N ASN A 594 -7.61 -5.83 12.82
CA ASN A 594 -6.42 -5.86 13.65
C ASN A 594 -5.31 -6.52 12.83
N ALA A 595 -4.64 -5.72 12.01
CA ALA A 595 -3.53 -6.17 11.19
C ALA A 595 -2.22 -6.11 11.98
N THR A 596 -1.33 -7.06 11.71
CA THR A 596 0.06 -7.03 12.20
C THR A 596 1.09 -7.16 11.09
N ALA A 597 0.69 -7.61 9.89
CA ALA A 597 1.47 -7.64 8.66
C ALA A 597 0.53 -7.42 7.47
N THR A 598 1.03 -6.78 6.41
CA THR A 598 0.29 -6.58 5.14
C THR A 598 1.27 -6.63 3.96
N HIS A 599 0.73 -6.62 2.74
CA HIS A 599 1.51 -6.52 1.51
C HIS A 599 2.28 -5.19 1.34
N ASP A 600 1.99 -4.17 2.16
CA ASP A 600 2.66 -2.86 2.11
C ASP A 600 3.50 -2.53 3.35
N THR A 601 3.39 -3.34 4.42
CA THR A 601 4.28 -3.18 5.57
C THR A 601 5.75 -3.25 5.15
N LYS A 602 6.57 -2.35 5.68
CA LYS A 602 7.99 -2.22 5.37
C LYS A 602 8.78 -3.44 5.86
N ARG A 603 8.27 -4.18 6.85
CA ARG A 603 8.89 -5.38 7.46
C ARG A 603 7.82 -6.40 7.84
N GLY A 604 8.21 -7.66 8.01
CA GLY A 604 7.37 -8.70 8.58
C GLY A 604 7.09 -8.49 10.07
N GLU A 605 6.03 -9.10 10.58
CA GLU A 605 5.61 -8.92 11.98
C GLU A 605 6.61 -9.49 12.99
N ASP A 606 7.35 -10.52 12.60
CA ASP A 606 8.33 -11.18 13.46
C ASP A 606 9.70 -10.53 13.38
N VAL A 607 10.00 -9.84 12.27
CA VAL A 607 11.14 -8.90 12.18
C VAL A 607 10.98 -7.79 13.22
N ARG A 608 9.80 -7.17 13.31
CA ARG A 608 9.50 -6.15 14.32
C ARG A 608 9.56 -6.71 15.74
N SER A 609 8.99 -7.90 15.96
CA SER A 609 9.01 -8.57 17.28
C SER A 609 10.43 -8.81 17.80
N ARG A 610 11.36 -9.20 16.91
CA ARG A 610 12.79 -9.34 17.21
C ARG A 610 13.47 -7.99 17.46
N LEU A 611 13.24 -7.01 16.60
CA LEU A 611 13.81 -5.66 16.78
C LEU A 611 13.43 -5.07 18.14
N ASN A 612 12.17 -5.25 18.59
CA ASN A 612 11.69 -4.80 19.88
C ASN A 612 12.50 -5.31 21.08
N VAL A 613 13.10 -6.51 21.00
CA VAL A 613 14.00 -7.04 22.05
C VAL A 613 15.22 -6.12 22.25
N ILE A 614 15.76 -5.54 21.18
CA ILE A 614 16.91 -4.62 21.23
C ILE A 614 16.60 -3.42 22.12
N SER A 615 15.33 -2.98 22.16
CA SER A 615 14.89 -1.88 23.01
C SER A 615 15.07 -2.16 24.50
N GLU A 616 15.09 -3.42 24.92
CA GLU A 616 15.28 -3.84 26.31
C GLU A 616 16.75 -3.80 26.75
N ILE A 617 17.67 -4.05 25.81
CA ILE A 617 19.10 -4.23 26.06
C ILE A 617 19.98 -3.22 25.28
N PRO A 618 19.72 -1.90 25.40
CA PRO A 618 20.37 -0.88 24.57
C PRO A 618 21.90 -0.84 24.73
N ASP A 619 22.43 -1.14 25.91
CA ASP A 619 23.89 -1.13 26.14
C ASP A 619 24.59 -2.30 25.45
N GLN A 620 23.99 -3.49 25.47
CA GLN A 620 24.50 -4.64 24.71
C GLN A 620 24.43 -4.34 23.21
N TRP A 621 23.33 -3.75 22.74
CA TRP A 621 23.20 -3.32 21.36
C TRP A 621 24.30 -2.33 20.93
N GLU A 622 24.54 -1.30 21.72
CA GLU A 622 25.59 -0.32 21.44
C GLU A 622 26.98 -0.97 21.37
N GLU A 623 27.30 -1.86 22.31
CA GLU A 623 28.56 -2.59 22.33
C GLU A 623 28.73 -3.42 21.05
N ARG A 624 27.70 -4.18 20.68
CA ARG A 624 27.73 -5.05 19.49
C ARG A 624 27.90 -4.25 18.21
N VAL A 625 27.15 -3.16 18.03
CA VAL A 625 27.29 -2.29 16.85
C VAL A 625 28.69 -1.68 16.74
N LYS A 626 29.30 -1.26 17.85
CA LYS A 626 30.70 -0.77 17.87
C LYS A 626 31.67 -1.85 17.40
N VAL A 627 31.53 -3.06 17.92
CA VAL A 627 32.37 -4.21 17.55
C VAL A 627 32.20 -4.56 16.09
N TRP A 628 30.97 -4.72 15.62
CA TRP A 628 30.68 -5.06 14.22
C TRP A 628 31.21 -4.00 13.24
N SER A 629 30.98 -2.71 13.52
CA SER A 629 31.48 -1.64 12.66
C SER A 629 33.01 -1.61 12.60
N GLN A 630 33.69 -1.91 13.71
CA GLN A 630 35.14 -2.01 13.74
C GLN A 630 35.68 -3.22 12.96
N LEU A 631 35.01 -4.37 13.04
CA LEU A 631 35.37 -5.58 12.29
C LEU A 631 35.14 -5.38 10.78
N ASN A 632 34.02 -4.75 10.42
CA ASN A 632 33.61 -4.58 9.04
C ASN A 632 34.30 -3.42 8.31
N LEU A 633 35.12 -2.62 9.01
CA LEU A 633 35.85 -1.49 8.42
C LEU A 633 36.70 -1.89 7.21
N VAL A 634 37.24 -3.11 7.20
CA VAL A 634 38.08 -3.64 6.10
C VAL A 634 37.29 -3.94 4.82
N HIS A 635 35.96 -4.14 4.93
CA HIS A 635 35.08 -4.46 3.80
C HIS A 635 34.47 -3.20 3.17
N LYS A 636 34.68 -2.02 3.78
CA LYS A 636 34.12 -0.77 3.26
C LYS A 636 34.86 -0.27 2.03
N THR A 637 34.10 0.09 1.00
CA THR A 637 34.64 0.66 -0.23
C THR A 637 34.83 2.16 -0.10
N LYS A 638 35.91 2.71 -0.68
CA LYS A 638 36.17 4.17 -0.73
C LYS A 638 36.25 4.65 -2.18
N ILE A 639 35.30 5.49 -2.59
CA ILE A 639 35.23 6.08 -3.93
C ILE A 639 34.98 7.58 -3.77
N ASP A 640 35.78 8.43 -4.42
CA ASP A 640 35.62 9.89 -4.45
C ASP A 640 35.28 10.51 -3.09
N SER A 641 36.04 10.14 -2.06
CA SER A 641 35.90 10.55 -0.65
C SER A 641 34.66 10.02 0.10
N LYS A 642 33.76 9.29 -0.54
CA LYS A 642 32.67 8.55 0.11
C LYS A 642 33.18 7.24 0.72
N ILE A 643 32.65 6.88 1.87
CA ILE A 643 32.82 5.57 2.50
C ILE A 643 31.51 4.82 2.33
N ILE A 644 31.56 3.60 1.81
CA ILE A 644 30.37 2.82 1.44
C ILE A 644 30.36 1.49 2.21
N PRO A 645 29.26 1.15 2.91
CA PRO A 645 28.16 2.06 3.25
C PRO A 645 28.61 3.18 4.20
N ASP A 646 27.87 4.29 4.18
CA ASP A 646 28.02 5.31 5.22
C ASP A 646 27.59 4.76 6.60
N ARG A 647 27.77 5.55 7.65
CA ARG A 647 27.47 5.09 9.03
C ARG A 647 25.98 4.89 9.29
N ASN A 648 25.11 5.65 8.65
CA ASN A 648 23.66 5.55 8.85
C ASN A 648 23.11 4.32 8.13
N ASP A 649 23.55 4.09 6.89
CA ASP A 649 23.18 2.92 6.09
C ASP A 649 23.73 1.62 6.71
N GLU A 650 24.93 1.65 7.28
CA GLU A 650 25.47 0.53 8.04
C GLU A 650 24.65 0.23 9.31
N TYR A 651 24.23 1.26 10.06
CA TYR A 651 23.40 1.10 11.25
C TYR A 651 21.99 0.55 10.92
N PHE A 652 21.44 0.96 9.77
CA PHE A 652 20.24 0.36 9.20
C PHE A 652 20.44 -1.12 8.89
N LEU A 653 21.54 -1.48 8.21
CA LEU A 653 21.81 -2.86 7.84
C LEU A 653 21.90 -3.76 9.08
N TYR A 654 22.59 -3.34 10.15
CA TYR A 654 22.69 -4.17 11.36
C TYR A 654 21.34 -4.45 12.01
N GLN A 655 20.45 -3.46 12.10
CA GLN A 655 19.09 -3.70 12.60
C GLN A 655 18.32 -4.64 11.67
N THR A 656 18.38 -4.41 10.36
CA THR A 656 17.75 -5.29 9.36
C THR A 656 18.22 -6.73 9.53
N LEU A 657 19.53 -6.96 9.63
CA LEU A 657 20.10 -8.30 9.80
C LEU A 657 19.61 -8.95 11.10
N VAL A 658 19.69 -8.26 12.24
CA VAL A 658 19.22 -8.81 13.53
C VAL A 658 17.73 -9.19 13.47
N GLY A 659 16.91 -8.36 12.83
CA GLY A 659 15.48 -8.59 12.71
C GLY A 659 15.13 -9.75 11.76
N SER A 660 15.73 -9.81 10.56
CA SER A 660 15.28 -10.71 9.49
C SER A 660 16.09 -11.99 9.30
N PHE A 661 17.18 -12.21 10.05
CA PHE A 661 18.05 -13.37 9.84
C PHE A 661 17.27 -14.70 9.99
N PRO A 662 17.37 -15.62 9.02
CA PRO A 662 16.58 -16.86 9.01
C PRO A 662 16.94 -17.80 10.16
N PHE A 663 15.99 -18.65 10.54
CA PHE A 663 16.25 -19.69 11.54
C PHE A 663 16.98 -20.90 10.96
N LEU A 664 16.69 -21.24 9.70
CA LEU A 664 17.21 -22.46 9.06
C LEU A 664 18.39 -22.14 8.16
N GLU A 665 19.45 -22.96 8.24
CA GLU A 665 20.68 -22.78 7.45
C GLU A 665 20.44 -22.89 5.93
N GLU A 666 19.45 -23.68 5.51
CA GLU A 666 19.07 -23.85 4.11
C GLU A 666 18.55 -22.56 3.46
N GLU A 667 18.07 -21.59 4.24
CA GLU A 667 17.59 -20.30 3.75
C GLU A 667 18.72 -19.28 3.52
N TYR A 668 19.94 -19.56 3.99
CA TYR A 668 21.06 -18.61 3.96
C TYR A 668 21.41 -18.10 2.56
N PRO A 669 21.49 -18.94 1.51
CA PRO A 669 21.82 -18.46 0.17
C PRO A 669 20.77 -17.49 -0.40
N GLU A 670 19.47 -17.79 -0.22
CA GLU A 670 18.38 -16.89 -0.64
C GLU A 670 18.41 -15.59 0.18
N TYR A 671 18.68 -15.70 1.48
CA TYR A 671 18.74 -14.54 2.38
C TYR A 671 19.78 -13.50 1.95
N ILE A 672 20.98 -13.91 1.53
CA ILE A 672 22.00 -12.97 1.04
C ILE A 672 21.44 -12.15 -0.13
N GLN A 673 20.77 -12.80 -1.09
CA GLN A 673 20.19 -12.12 -2.24
C GLN A 673 19.07 -11.16 -1.82
N ARG A 674 18.18 -11.58 -0.92
CA ARG A 674 17.12 -10.73 -0.35
C ARG A 674 17.68 -9.45 0.30
N ILE A 675 18.77 -9.56 1.06
CA ILE A 675 19.41 -8.39 1.68
C ILE A 675 20.05 -7.49 0.64
N LYS A 676 20.72 -8.04 -0.38
CA LYS A 676 21.31 -7.25 -1.48
C LYS A 676 20.25 -6.42 -2.20
N ASP A 677 19.11 -7.03 -2.53
CA ASP A 677 18.01 -6.33 -3.20
C ASP A 677 17.39 -5.27 -2.30
N TYR A 678 17.23 -5.58 -1.01
CA TYR A 678 16.67 -4.63 -0.04
C TYR A 678 17.57 -3.42 0.21
N VAL A 679 18.90 -3.59 0.35
CA VAL A 679 19.78 -2.43 0.59
C VAL A 679 19.76 -1.45 -0.57
N VAL A 680 19.71 -1.93 -1.82
CA VAL A 680 19.58 -1.07 -3.01
C VAL A 680 18.26 -0.31 -2.99
N LYS A 681 17.14 -0.99 -2.72
CA LYS A 681 15.83 -0.34 -2.55
C LYS A 681 15.88 0.72 -1.45
N ALA A 682 16.40 0.38 -0.28
CA ALA A 682 16.45 1.27 0.87
C ALA A 682 17.23 2.57 0.59
N VAL A 683 18.41 2.50 -0.03
CA VAL A 683 19.21 3.70 -0.32
C VAL A 683 18.62 4.54 -1.45
N ARG A 684 17.89 3.92 -2.39
CA ARG A 684 17.12 4.63 -3.42
C ARG A 684 15.91 5.35 -2.83
N GLU A 685 15.22 4.75 -1.85
CA GLU A 685 14.14 5.41 -1.12
C GLU A 685 14.65 6.54 -0.22
N ALA A 686 15.82 6.37 0.41
CA ALA A 686 16.46 7.40 1.24
C ALA A 686 16.73 8.71 0.49
N LYS A 687 17.04 8.60 -0.82
CA LYS A 687 17.36 9.71 -1.73
C LYS A 687 18.53 10.56 -1.22
N VAL A 688 19.49 9.93 -0.53
CA VAL A 688 20.69 10.60 0.04
C VAL A 688 21.88 10.47 -0.92
N HIS A 689 22.25 9.24 -1.27
CA HIS A 689 23.41 8.96 -2.14
C HIS A 689 23.01 8.55 -3.55
N THR A 690 21.89 7.83 -3.67
CA THR A 690 21.31 7.34 -4.92
C THR A 690 19.80 7.58 -4.91
N ALA A 691 19.15 7.49 -6.07
CA ALA A 691 17.69 7.57 -6.20
C ALA A 691 17.25 6.79 -7.45
N TRP A 692 15.99 6.34 -7.47
CA TRP A 692 15.39 5.68 -8.65
C TRP A 692 15.59 6.47 -9.95
N LEU A 693 15.53 7.81 -9.87
CA LEU A 693 15.63 8.69 -11.03
C LEU A 693 17.06 8.89 -11.55
N ARG A 694 18.04 8.72 -10.68
CA ARG A 694 19.46 8.94 -10.96
C ARG A 694 20.29 8.01 -10.07
N PRO A 695 20.42 6.73 -10.46
CA PRO A 695 21.18 5.77 -9.68
C PRO A 695 22.65 6.17 -9.57
N ASP A 696 23.23 6.10 -8.37
CA ASP A 696 24.67 6.10 -8.13
C ASP A 696 25.11 4.63 -8.02
N THR A 697 25.44 4.05 -9.18
CA THR A 697 25.77 2.63 -9.30
C THR A 697 27.03 2.24 -8.51
N ASP A 698 27.96 3.19 -8.30
CA ASP A 698 29.16 2.96 -7.50
C ASP A 698 28.80 2.80 -6.02
N TYR A 699 27.88 3.63 -5.50
CA TYR A 699 27.36 3.48 -4.13
C TYR A 699 26.57 2.17 -3.97
N GLU A 700 25.68 1.87 -4.91
CA GLU A 700 24.85 0.65 -4.89
C GLU A 700 25.72 -0.61 -4.89
N ASN A 701 26.65 -0.72 -5.84
CA ASN A 701 27.55 -1.86 -5.93
C ASN A 701 28.50 -1.96 -4.72
N GLY A 702 28.99 -0.82 -4.22
CA GLY A 702 29.83 -0.79 -3.03
C GLY A 702 29.11 -1.32 -1.78
N PHE A 703 27.81 -1.04 -1.64
CA PHE A 703 27.01 -1.53 -0.53
C PHE A 703 26.63 -3.01 -0.70
N VAL A 704 26.27 -3.42 -1.92
CA VAL A 704 26.03 -4.83 -2.25
C VAL A 704 27.27 -5.69 -1.96
N ASN A 705 28.45 -5.25 -2.39
CA ASN A 705 29.70 -5.95 -2.09
C ASN A 705 29.98 -5.99 -0.58
N PHE A 706 29.68 -4.92 0.16
CA PHE A 706 29.80 -4.94 1.62
C PHE A 706 28.91 -6.03 2.25
N VAL A 707 27.64 -6.16 1.82
CA VAL A 707 26.73 -7.23 2.27
C VAL A 707 27.31 -8.61 1.98
N GLU A 708 27.79 -8.86 0.76
CA GLU A 708 28.38 -10.14 0.37
C GLU A 708 29.59 -10.52 1.24
N GLN A 709 30.44 -9.56 1.59
CA GLN A 709 31.63 -9.81 2.40
C GLN A 709 31.29 -10.10 3.87
N ILE A 710 30.32 -9.39 4.46
CA ILE A 710 29.99 -9.60 5.88
C ILE A 710 29.10 -10.83 6.11
N LEU A 711 28.35 -11.27 5.10
CA LEU A 711 27.53 -12.49 5.13
C LEU A 711 28.26 -13.72 4.56
N ASP A 712 29.59 -13.75 4.65
CA ASP A 712 30.34 -15.00 4.51
C ASP A 712 30.18 -15.84 5.79
N PHE A 713 29.50 -16.98 5.69
CA PHE A 713 29.25 -17.87 6.84
C PHE A 713 30.43 -18.79 7.18
N SER A 714 31.62 -18.52 6.64
CA SER A 714 32.85 -19.23 7.00
C SER A 714 33.25 -19.00 8.46
N GLU A 715 33.93 -19.99 9.05
CA GLU A 715 34.49 -19.86 10.40
C GLU A 715 35.56 -18.76 10.49
N ASP A 716 36.15 -18.31 9.38
CA ASP A 716 37.17 -17.24 9.39
C ASP A 716 36.55 -15.83 9.52
N ASN A 717 35.24 -15.68 9.29
CA ASN A 717 34.55 -14.40 9.40
C ASN A 717 34.29 -14.02 10.87
N LYS A 718 35.13 -13.12 11.40
CA LYS A 718 34.99 -12.63 12.78
C LYS A 718 33.70 -11.87 13.04
N PHE A 719 33.14 -11.17 12.04
CA PHE A 719 31.85 -10.51 12.22
C PHE A 719 30.76 -11.55 12.43
N TRP A 720 30.74 -12.62 11.62
CA TRP A 720 29.79 -13.72 11.78
C TRP A 720 29.86 -14.36 13.17
N GLN A 721 31.06 -14.66 13.67
CA GLN A 721 31.26 -15.21 15.01
C GLN A 721 30.69 -14.33 16.14
N GLU A 722 30.78 -12.99 16.00
CA GLU A 722 30.28 -12.04 16.99
C GLU A 722 28.79 -11.67 16.78
N PHE A 723 28.29 -11.74 15.56
CA PHE A 723 26.91 -11.42 15.18
C PHE A 723 25.97 -12.54 15.60
N ARG A 724 26.31 -13.79 15.29
CA ARG A 724 25.42 -14.93 15.43
C ARG A 724 24.89 -15.13 16.86
N PRO A 725 25.72 -15.16 17.92
CA PRO A 725 25.22 -15.38 19.28
C PRO A 725 24.26 -14.27 19.76
N PHE A 726 24.52 -13.01 19.36
CA PHE A 726 23.62 -11.91 19.69
C PHE A 726 22.30 -12.01 18.93
N GLN A 727 22.36 -12.34 17.63
CA GLN A 727 21.17 -12.51 16.81
C GLN A 727 20.31 -13.69 17.30
N GLU A 728 20.90 -14.82 17.68
CA GLU A 728 20.18 -15.97 18.26
C GLU A 728 19.48 -15.60 19.56
N LYS A 729 20.17 -14.86 20.45
CA LYS A 729 19.57 -14.32 21.68
C LYS A 729 18.35 -13.46 21.36
N VAL A 730 18.48 -12.52 20.42
CA VAL A 730 17.38 -11.64 20.01
C VAL A 730 16.22 -12.44 19.38
N ALA A 731 16.54 -13.42 18.53
CA ALA A 731 15.56 -14.28 17.89
C ALA A 731 14.74 -15.10 18.90
N PHE A 732 15.42 -15.66 19.91
CA PHE A 732 14.81 -16.42 20.99
C PHE A 732 13.77 -15.58 21.76
N TYR A 733 14.13 -14.37 22.19
CA TYR A 733 13.15 -13.49 22.86
C TYR A 733 12.07 -12.97 21.90
N GLY A 734 12.43 -12.72 20.64
CA GLY A 734 11.53 -12.21 19.61
C GLY A 734 10.35 -13.14 19.34
N VAL A 735 10.54 -14.46 19.52
CA VAL A 735 9.47 -15.45 19.44
C VAL A 735 8.38 -15.24 20.49
N PHE A 736 8.74 -14.91 21.74
CA PHE A 736 7.75 -14.65 22.78
C PHE A 736 7.02 -13.32 22.54
N ASN A 737 7.70 -12.29 22.03
CA ASN A 737 7.05 -11.05 21.59
C ASN A 737 6.04 -11.34 20.47
N SER A 738 6.41 -12.19 19.50
CA SER A 738 5.53 -12.59 18.40
C SER A 738 4.29 -13.36 18.88
N LEU A 739 4.46 -14.35 19.76
CA LEU A 739 3.34 -15.10 20.34
C LEU A 739 2.40 -14.18 21.15
N SER A 740 2.98 -13.24 21.90
CA SER A 740 2.24 -12.25 22.67
C SER A 740 1.45 -11.31 21.76
N GLN A 741 2.09 -10.76 20.73
CA GLN A 741 1.45 -9.93 19.70
C GLN A 741 0.31 -10.68 19.00
N THR A 742 0.54 -11.95 18.66
CA THR A 742 -0.44 -12.82 18.01
C THR A 742 -1.66 -13.03 18.88
N LEU A 743 -1.51 -13.34 20.17
CA LEU A 743 -2.65 -13.49 21.07
C LEU A 743 -3.40 -12.17 21.26
N LEU A 744 -2.69 -11.05 21.44
CA LEU A 744 -3.31 -9.73 21.54
C LEU A 744 -4.11 -9.37 20.28
N LYS A 745 -3.58 -9.65 19.08
CA LYS A 745 -4.29 -9.48 17.79
C LYS A 745 -5.63 -10.21 17.76
N LEU A 746 -5.63 -11.46 18.20
CA LEU A 746 -6.79 -12.36 18.11
C LEU A 746 -7.90 -12.04 19.13
N ILE A 747 -7.55 -11.43 20.28
CA ILE A 747 -8.45 -11.23 21.42
C ILE A 747 -8.93 -9.77 21.57
N SER A 748 -8.12 -8.80 21.18
CA SER A 748 -8.47 -7.38 21.28
C SER A 748 -9.74 -7.05 20.48
N PRO A 749 -10.50 -5.99 20.84
CA PRO A 749 -11.62 -5.50 20.04
C PRO A 749 -11.23 -5.31 18.57
N GLY A 750 -12.12 -5.71 17.65
CA GLY A 750 -11.84 -5.73 16.22
C GLY A 750 -11.83 -7.12 15.60
N LEU A 751 -11.49 -7.13 14.31
CA LEU A 751 -11.42 -8.31 13.46
C LEU A 751 -9.94 -8.69 13.20
N PRO A 752 -9.42 -9.81 13.73
CA PRO A 752 -8.06 -10.22 13.42
C PRO A 752 -7.86 -10.49 11.92
N ASP A 753 -6.84 -9.88 11.35
CA ASP A 753 -6.39 -10.12 9.98
C ASP A 753 -5.07 -10.88 9.96
N ILE A 754 -4.97 -11.87 9.08
CA ILE A 754 -3.79 -12.72 8.93
C ILE A 754 -3.31 -12.60 7.48
N TYR A 755 -2.11 -12.06 7.30
CA TYR A 755 -1.48 -12.01 5.98
C TYR A 755 -0.94 -13.39 5.60
N GLN A 756 -1.01 -13.76 4.32
CA GLN A 756 -0.60 -15.09 3.87
C GLN A 756 0.79 -15.49 4.36
N GLY A 757 0.89 -16.67 4.95
CA GLY A 757 2.12 -17.25 5.47
C GLY A 757 2.49 -16.85 6.91
N THR A 758 1.86 -15.82 7.49
CA THR A 758 2.22 -15.26 8.81
C THR A 758 1.76 -16.09 10.01
N GLU A 759 1.07 -17.21 9.77
CA GLU A 759 0.82 -18.23 10.78
C GLU A 759 2.08 -19.00 11.21
N LEU A 760 3.16 -18.91 10.43
CA LEU A 760 4.53 -19.26 10.83
C LEU A 760 5.34 -17.98 11.05
N TRP A 761 6.68 -18.09 11.15
CA TRP A 761 7.55 -16.92 11.32
C TRP A 761 7.63 -16.07 10.05
N ASP A 762 7.20 -14.81 10.13
CA ASP A 762 7.29 -13.83 9.06
C ASP A 762 8.53 -12.94 9.21
N LEU A 763 9.60 -13.37 8.55
CA LEU A 763 10.88 -12.67 8.47
C LEU A 763 11.05 -11.89 7.16
N SER A 764 9.94 -11.47 6.56
CA SER A 764 9.94 -10.72 5.30
C SER A 764 10.40 -9.27 5.48
N LEU A 765 10.87 -8.67 4.40
CA LEU A 765 11.21 -7.26 4.26
C LEU A 765 10.15 -6.57 3.39
N VAL A 766 10.38 -5.32 2.99
CA VAL A 766 9.44 -4.57 2.16
C VAL A 766 9.22 -5.26 0.80
N ASP A 767 8.04 -5.04 0.20
CA ASP A 767 7.72 -5.37 -1.20
C ASP A 767 8.93 -5.20 -2.13
N PRO A 768 9.29 -6.19 -2.97
CA PRO A 768 8.59 -7.45 -3.24
C PRO A 768 8.88 -8.61 -2.28
N ASP A 769 9.70 -8.42 -1.24
CA ASP A 769 10.12 -9.54 -0.37
C ASP A 769 8.95 -10.14 0.45
N ASN A 770 7.99 -9.31 0.87
CA ASN A 770 6.74 -9.74 1.52
C ASN A 770 5.69 -10.31 0.55
N ARG A 771 6.02 -10.49 -0.74
CA ARG A 771 5.15 -11.08 -1.77
C ARG A 771 5.67 -12.41 -2.29
N ARG A 772 6.66 -13.01 -1.60
CA ARG A 772 7.18 -14.34 -1.93
C ARG A 772 6.08 -15.41 -1.84
N PRO A 773 6.18 -16.50 -2.63
CA PRO A 773 5.22 -17.61 -2.57
C PRO A 773 5.12 -18.23 -1.17
N VAL A 774 3.94 -18.78 -0.85
CA VAL A 774 3.66 -19.43 0.44
C VAL A 774 3.49 -20.93 0.21
N ASP A 775 4.24 -21.74 0.98
CA ASP A 775 4.06 -23.20 1.00
C ASP A 775 2.85 -23.59 1.86
N PHE A 776 1.68 -23.68 1.21
CA PHE A 776 0.43 -24.09 1.86
C PHE A 776 0.33 -25.60 2.11
N ASP A 777 1.00 -26.43 1.30
CA ASP A 777 0.98 -27.89 1.48
C ASP A 777 1.70 -28.27 2.79
N GLY A 778 2.87 -27.69 3.04
CA GLY A 778 3.59 -27.84 4.30
C GLY A 778 2.77 -27.40 5.51
N ARG A 779 2.09 -26.25 5.40
CA ARG A 779 1.23 -25.70 6.46
C ARG A 779 0.01 -26.56 6.76
N LEU A 780 -0.62 -27.11 5.73
CA LEU A 780 -1.73 -28.06 5.89
C LEU A 780 -1.26 -29.33 6.62
N SER A 781 -0.11 -29.87 6.21
CA SER A 781 0.50 -31.02 6.88
C SER A 781 0.77 -30.75 8.37
N TYR A 782 1.37 -29.59 8.69
CA TYR A 782 1.61 -29.17 10.07
C TYR A 782 0.32 -29.02 10.87
N LEU A 783 -0.70 -28.37 10.32
CA LEU A 783 -1.98 -28.17 11.00
C LEU A 783 -2.70 -29.49 11.29
N GLN A 784 -2.73 -30.41 10.32
CA GLN A 784 -3.33 -31.73 10.48
C GLN A 784 -2.62 -32.54 11.57
N GLU A 785 -1.29 -32.50 11.58
CA GLU A 785 -0.48 -33.19 12.58
C GLU A 785 -0.71 -32.61 13.99
N ILE A 786 -0.71 -31.28 14.12
CA ILE A 786 -1.04 -30.57 15.36
C ILE A 786 -2.41 -31.00 15.87
N LYS A 787 -3.44 -30.98 15.02
CA LYS A 787 -4.81 -31.37 15.41
C LYS A 787 -4.92 -32.84 15.80
N ARG A 788 -4.25 -33.73 15.06
CA ARG A 788 -4.20 -35.16 15.36
C ARG A 788 -3.59 -35.42 16.73
N ARG A 789 -2.42 -34.82 17.02
CA ARG A 789 -1.71 -35.02 18.29
C ARG A 789 -2.39 -34.34 19.47
N SER A 790 -3.04 -33.19 19.25
CA SER A 790 -3.82 -32.49 20.28
C SER A 790 -4.91 -33.38 20.90
N ARG A 791 -5.43 -34.38 20.16
CA ARG A 791 -6.46 -35.32 20.64
C ARG A 791 -5.91 -36.47 21.49
N THR A 792 -4.64 -36.84 21.29
CA THR A 792 -4.04 -38.06 21.88
C THR A 792 -3.02 -37.77 22.98
N GLY A 793 -2.45 -36.56 23.03
CA GLY A 793 -1.49 -36.15 24.06
C GLY A 793 -1.01 -34.71 23.85
N MET A 794 -1.67 -33.77 24.52
CA MET A 794 -1.39 -32.33 24.42
C MET A 794 0.00 -31.96 24.98
N GLU A 795 0.37 -32.49 26.15
CA GLU A 795 1.67 -32.21 26.78
C GLU A 795 2.83 -32.61 25.85
N ASN A 796 2.81 -33.86 25.34
CA ASN A 796 3.82 -34.34 24.40
C ASN A 796 3.84 -33.55 23.08
N LEU A 797 2.72 -32.96 22.65
CA LEU A 797 2.70 -32.08 21.47
C LEU A 797 3.40 -30.76 21.78
N ILE A 798 3.05 -30.13 22.90
CA ILE A 798 3.65 -28.86 23.33
C ILE A 798 5.15 -29.01 23.52
N ASP A 799 5.61 -30.08 24.19
CA ASP A 799 7.05 -30.34 24.37
C ASP A 799 7.80 -30.42 23.03
N ASP A 800 7.21 -31.08 22.02
CA ASP A 800 7.78 -31.17 20.66
C ASP A 800 7.79 -29.81 19.96
N LEU A 801 6.68 -29.06 20.00
CA LEU A 801 6.59 -27.72 19.42
C LEU A 801 7.58 -26.74 20.05
N MET A 802 7.80 -26.85 21.35
CA MET A 802 8.75 -26.04 22.11
C MET A 802 10.19 -26.46 21.84
N ALA A 803 10.46 -27.75 21.60
CA ALA A 803 11.78 -28.26 21.22
C ALA A 803 12.17 -27.93 19.76
N THR A 804 11.20 -27.56 18.91
CA THR A 804 11.38 -27.26 17.48
C THR A 804 10.79 -25.90 17.10
N TRP A 805 10.83 -24.96 18.04
CA TRP A 805 10.20 -23.64 17.95
C TRP A 805 10.65 -22.83 16.72
N GLU A 806 11.84 -23.10 16.19
CA GLU A 806 12.43 -22.45 15.01
C GLU A 806 11.60 -22.62 13.73
N ASP A 807 10.77 -23.65 13.62
CA ASP A 807 9.96 -23.92 12.41
C ASP A 807 8.60 -23.20 12.37
N GLY A 808 8.23 -22.52 13.47
CA GLY A 808 7.02 -21.71 13.55
C GLY A 808 5.73 -22.49 13.83
N ARG A 809 5.76 -23.83 13.94
CA ARG A 809 4.58 -24.63 14.30
C ARG A 809 3.99 -24.23 15.65
N LEU A 810 4.81 -23.67 16.54
CA LEU A 810 4.39 -23.09 17.81
C LEU A 810 3.38 -21.95 17.64
N LYS A 811 3.61 -21.05 16.67
CA LYS A 811 2.71 -19.93 16.34
C LYS A 811 1.45 -20.43 15.63
N LEU A 812 1.58 -21.39 14.71
CA LEU A 812 0.45 -22.03 14.04
C LEU A 812 -0.49 -22.71 15.04
N PHE A 813 0.06 -23.42 16.03
CA PHE A 813 -0.70 -24.01 17.11
C PHE A 813 -1.48 -22.97 17.91
N LEU A 814 -0.83 -21.87 18.31
CA LEU A 814 -1.48 -20.76 19.01
C LEU A 814 -2.67 -20.21 18.21
N ILE A 815 -2.47 -19.90 16.93
CA ILE A 815 -3.52 -19.35 16.07
C ILE A 815 -4.68 -20.33 15.94
N ALA A 816 -4.41 -21.62 15.68
CA ALA A 816 -5.45 -22.64 15.53
C ALA A 816 -6.29 -22.79 16.81
N ARG A 817 -5.67 -22.80 17.98
CA ARG A 817 -6.37 -22.93 19.28
C ARG A 817 -7.19 -21.70 19.62
N VAL A 818 -6.64 -20.51 19.39
CA VAL A 818 -7.32 -19.25 19.72
C VAL A 818 -8.44 -18.95 18.72
N LEU A 819 -8.27 -19.25 17.43
CA LEU A 819 -9.37 -19.13 16.45
C LEU A 819 -10.49 -20.13 16.74
N GLN A 820 -10.17 -21.35 17.16
CA GLN A 820 -11.17 -22.30 17.63
C GLN A 820 -11.96 -21.73 18.82
N ALA A 821 -11.28 -21.20 19.84
CA ALA A 821 -11.93 -20.54 20.97
C ALA A 821 -12.76 -19.32 20.52
N ARG A 822 -12.25 -18.53 19.57
CA ARG A 822 -12.95 -17.36 19.05
C ARG A 822 -14.24 -17.72 18.30
N GLN A 823 -14.27 -18.84 17.61
CA GLN A 823 -15.48 -19.38 16.98
C GLN A 823 -16.48 -19.91 18.02
N GLU A 824 -16.01 -20.60 19.05
CA GLU A 824 -16.86 -21.17 20.11
C GLU A 824 -17.51 -20.09 20.99
N TYR A 825 -16.76 -19.04 21.32
CA TYR A 825 -17.19 -17.92 22.17
C TYR A 825 -17.39 -16.62 21.37
N LEU A 826 -17.95 -16.72 20.16
CA LEU A 826 -18.05 -15.62 19.20
C LEU A 826 -18.63 -14.32 19.79
N GLU A 827 -19.70 -14.42 20.59
CA GLU A 827 -20.33 -13.23 21.18
C GLU A 827 -19.39 -12.46 22.12
N VAL A 828 -18.52 -13.16 22.86
CA VAL A 828 -17.52 -12.53 23.74
C VAL A 828 -16.54 -11.68 22.93
N PHE A 829 -16.07 -12.19 21.80
CA PHE A 829 -15.06 -11.49 21.02
C PHE A 829 -15.63 -10.42 20.10
N GLN A 830 -16.84 -10.64 19.58
CA GLN A 830 -17.49 -9.73 18.64
C GLN A 830 -18.27 -8.61 19.34
N GLN A 831 -18.91 -8.89 20.48
CA GLN A 831 -19.81 -7.96 21.19
C GLN A 831 -19.40 -7.73 22.65
N GLY A 832 -18.47 -8.50 23.19
CA GLY A 832 -18.05 -8.36 24.59
C GLY A 832 -17.35 -7.04 24.86
N ASP A 833 -17.44 -6.62 26.12
CA ASP A 833 -16.76 -5.43 26.64
C ASP A 833 -15.23 -5.59 26.59
N TYR A 834 -14.52 -4.55 27.02
CA TYR A 834 -13.07 -4.58 27.15
C TYR A 834 -12.69 -4.12 28.54
N GLN A 835 -11.89 -4.91 29.25
CA GLN A 835 -11.43 -4.56 30.60
C GLN A 835 -9.92 -4.84 30.74
N PRO A 836 -9.11 -3.84 31.09
CA PRO A 836 -7.75 -4.05 31.56
C PRO A 836 -7.75 -4.92 32.81
N VAL A 837 -6.91 -5.96 32.85
CA VAL A 837 -6.81 -6.85 34.01
C VAL A 837 -5.56 -6.50 34.81
N ALA A 838 -5.74 -6.20 36.09
CA ALA A 838 -4.64 -5.83 36.97
C ALA A 838 -3.72 -7.03 37.24
N VAL A 839 -2.41 -6.78 37.22
CA VAL A 839 -1.37 -7.76 37.56
C VAL A 839 -0.62 -7.30 38.80
N THR A 840 -0.30 -8.22 39.69
CA THR A 840 0.44 -7.98 40.94
C THR A 840 1.64 -8.92 41.06
N GLY A 841 2.51 -8.68 42.04
CA GLY A 841 3.71 -9.50 42.30
C GLY A 841 4.98 -8.97 41.62
N LYS A 842 6.07 -9.73 41.73
CA LYS A 842 7.42 -9.28 41.33
C LYS A 842 7.53 -8.84 39.87
N TYR A 843 6.83 -9.50 38.95
CA TYR A 843 6.92 -9.25 37.52
C TYR A 843 5.63 -8.67 36.93
N SER A 844 4.86 -7.88 37.71
CA SER A 844 3.61 -7.26 37.23
C SER A 844 3.77 -6.48 35.93
N ASP A 845 4.86 -5.72 35.78
CA ASP A 845 5.13 -4.90 34.60
C ASP A 845 5.65 -5.71 33.39
N ARG A 846 5.78 -7.03 33.55
CA ARG A 846 6.24 -7.98 32.51
C ARG A 846 5.10 -8.83 31.96
N ILE A 847 3.88 -8.62 32.43
CA ILE A 847 2.69 -9.32 31.97
C ILE A 847 1.66 -8.28 31.53
N ILE A 848 1.06 -8.50 30.37
CA ILE A 848 -0.14 -7.82 29.93
C ILE A 848 -1.30 -8.77 30.13
N ALA A 849 -2.37 -8.30 30.77
CA ALA A 849 -3.61 -9.03 30.89
C ALA A 849 -4.80 -8.15 30.47
N LEU A 850 -5.70 -8.70 29.67
CA LEU A 850 -6.94 -8.05 29.26
C LEU A 850 -8.08 -9.06 29.22
N ALA A 851 -9.28 -8.59 29.52
CA ALA A 851 -10.50 -9.39 29.51
C ALA A 851 -11.50 -8.87 28.47
N ARG A 852 -12.24 -9.82 27.90
CA ARG A 852 -13.44 -9.60 27.11
C ARG A 852 -14.58 -10.34 27.78
N SER A 853 -15.69 -9.68 28.08
CA SER A 853 -16.84 -10.30 28.73
C SER A 853 -18.14 -10.01 27.99
N HIS A 854 -18.96 -11.04 27.81
CA HIS A 854 -20.31 -10.92 27.30
C HIS A 854 -21.25 -11.85 28.07
N GLY A 855 -22.31 -11.28 28.67
CA GLY A 855 -23.21 -12.03 29.53
C GLY A 855 -22.50 -12.66 30.74
N LYS A 856 -22.44 -13.99 30.79
CA LYS A 856 -21.76 -14.75 31.87
C LYS A 856 -20.38 -15.29 31.48
N GLN A 857 -20.00 -15.11 30.22
CA GLN A 857 -18.75 -15.61 29.67
C GLN A 857 -17.71 -14.48 29.69
N THR A 858 -16.48 -14.84 30.02
CA THR A 858 -15.32 -13.98 30.10
C THR A 858 -14.13 -14.74 29.53
N ALA A 859 -13.40 -14.10 28.62
CA ALA A 859 -12.12 -14.54 28.11
C ALA A 859 -11.02 -13.58 28.60
N ILE A 860 -9.95 -14.10 29.19
CA ILE A 860 -8.80 -13.32 29.66
C ILE A 860 -7.57 -13.76 28.89
N ALA A 861 -6.94 -12.84 28.16
CA ALA A 861 -5.63 -13.06 27.54
C ALA A 861 -4.53 -12.60 28.49
N ILE A 862 -3.47 -13.40 28.62
CA ILE A 862 -2.30 -13.16 29.46
C ILE A 862 -1.06 -13.39 28.59
N VAL A 863 -0.25 -12.34 28.41
CA VAL A 863 0.96 -12.40 27.59
C VAL A 863 2.17 -11.77 28.28
N PRO A 864 3.38 -12.33 28.13
CA PRO A 864 4.59 -11.72 28.64
C PRO A 864 5.10 -10.59 27.75
N ARG A 865 5.87 -9.68 28.35
CA ARG A 865 6.69 -8.68 27.65
C ARG A 865 7.96 -8.42 28.44
N PHE A 866 8.99 -7.96 27.74
CA PHE A 866 10.25 -7.54 28.33
C PHE A 866 10.99 -8.64 29.11
N LEU A 867 11.24 -9.76 28.43
CA LEU A 867 11.73 -11.00 29.03
C LEU A 867 13.25 -11.04 29.28
N THR A 868 14.03 -10.10 28.73
CA THR A 868 15.49 -10.11 28.85
C THR A 868 16.00 -9.98 30.29
N ASP A 869 15.20 -9.40 31.20
CA ASP A 869 15.50 -9.30 32.64
C ASP A 869 14.81 -10.40 33.48
N VAL A 870 14.07 -11.32 32.85
CA VAL A 870 13.25 -12.35 33.53
C VAL A 870 13.85 -13.74 33.36
N ILE A 871 14.31 -14.07 32.15
CA ILE A 871 14.82 -15.39 31.76
C ILE A 871 16.15 -15.22 31.01
N GLU A 872 16.98 -16.26 31.01
CA GLU A 872 18.19 -16.35 30.16
C GLU A 872 18.03 -17.48 29.14
N PRO A 873 18.42 -17.32 27.87
CA PRO A 873 18.31 -18.40 26.89
C PRO A 873 19.16 -19.62 27.30
N PRO A 874 18.70 -20.86 27.06
CA PRO A 874 17.48 -21.23 26.34
C PRO A 874 16.25 -21.45 27.26
N GLN A 875 16.20 -20.83 28.45
CA GLN A 875 15.08 -21.01 29.38
C GLN A 875 13.79 -20.38 28.83
N PHE A 876 12.68 -21.12 28.84
CA PHE A 876 11.36 -20.61 28.47
C PHE A 876 10.64 -19.94 29.65
N PRO A 877 9.76 -18.94 29.41
CA PRO A 877 9.05 -18.21 30.46
C PRO A 877 7.86 -19.00 31.01
N LEU A 878 8.13 -20.20 31.55
CA LEU A 878 7.12 -21.15 32.01
C LEU A 878 7.19 -21.41 33.52
N GLY A 879 6.03 -21.62 34.13
CA GLY A 879 5.89 -22.11 35.50
C GLY A 879 6.49 -21.17 36.55
N ASP A 880 7.25 -21.75 37.49
CA ASP A 880 7.73 -21.07 38.71
C ASP A 880 8.61 -19.84 38.48
N ILE A 881 9.08 -19.59 37.24
CA ILE A 881 9.84 -18.39 36.89
C ILE A 881 9.09 -17.10 37.22
N TRP A 882 7.76 -17.14 37.18
CA TRP A 882 6.89 -16.00 37.46
C TRP A 882 6.73 -15.68 38.95
N GLY A 883 7.20 -16.56 39.85
CA GLY A 883 7.19 -16.33 41.29
C GLY A 883 5.78 -16.05 41.84
N ASP A 884 5.62 -14.93 42.54
CA ASP A 884 4.35 -14.47 43.13
C ASP A 884 3.48 -13.64 42.18
N THR A 885 3.85 -13.57 40.90
CA THR A 885 3.12 -12.77 39.91
C THR A 885 1.73 -13.36 39.66
N ALA A 886 0.69 -12.54 39.78
CA ALA A 886 -0.71 -13.00 39.70
C ALA A 886 -1.60 -11.98 38.99
N ILE A 887 -2.59 -12.46 38.25
CA ILE A 887 -3.69 -11.62 37.74
C ILE A 887 -4.80 -11.50 38.78
N ILE A 888 -5.42 -10.33 38.86
CA ILE A 888 -6.63 -10.10 39.65
C ILE A 888 -7.83 -10.32 38.73
N VAL A 889 -8.57 -11.40 38.96
CA VAL A 889 -9.72 -11.77 38.13
C VAL A 889 -10.83 -10.73 38.30
N PRO A 890 -11.47 -10.24 37.20
CA PRO A 890 -12.58 -9.29 37.29
C PRO A 890 -13.73 -9.77 38.20
N GLU A 891 -14.32 -8.84 38.96
CA GLU A 891 -15.44 -9.15 39.84
C GLU A 891 -16.63 -9.72 39.04
N GLY A 892 -17.22 -10.81 39.53
CA GLY A 892 -18.35 -11.48 38.86
C GLY A 892 -17.96 -12.63 37.92
N SER A 893 -16.68 -12.83 37.61
CA SER A 893 -16.17 -13.94 36.78
C SER A 893 -15.85 -15.21 37.58
N GLY A 894 -16.47 -15.40 38.76
CA GLY A 894 -16.12 -16.39 39.79
C GLY A 894 -16.50 -17.85 39.49
N SER A 895 -16.14 -18.39 38.33
CA SER A 895 -16.24 -19.82 38.00
C SER A 895 -14.86 -20.45 37.75
N ASN A 896 -14.84 -21.77 37.57
CA ASN A 896 -13.63 -22.47 37.14
C ASN A 896 -13.22 -21.93 35.76
N TRP A 897 -11.91 -21.81 35.56
CA TRP A 897 -11.32 -21.33 34.33
C TRP A 897 -10.80 -22.49 33.51
N HIS A 898 -10.96 -22.40 32.21
CA HIS A 898 -10.37 -23.30 31.24
C HIS A 898 -9.30 -22.54 30.47
N GLU A 899 -8.05 -22.99 30.52
CA GLU A 899 -6.98 -22.50 29.66
C GLU A 899 -7.18 -23.11 28.26
N ALA A 900 -7.65 -22.28 27.33
CA ALA A 900 -8.15 -22.70 26.03
C ALA A 900 -7.05 -23.06 25.03
N ILE A 901 -5.79 -22.69 25.27
CA ILE A 901 -4.67 -23.01 24.36
C ILE A 901 -4.23 -24.46 24.58
N VAL A 902 -3.93 -24.82 25.82
CA VAL A 902 -3.40 -26.14 26.22
C VAL A 902 -4.46 -27.08 26.80
N ASN A 903 -5.71 -26.64 26.88
CA ASN A 903 -6.84 -27.45 27.38
C ASN A 903 -6.61 -27.93 28.82
N HIS A 904 -6.33 -26.98 29.72
CA HIS A 904 -6.03 -27.24 31.13
C HIS A 904 -6.98 -26.45 32.05
N ASP A 905 -7.56 -27.10 33.05
CA ASP A 905 -8.48 -26.44 33.99
C ASP A 905 -7.72 -25.78 35.15
N ILE A 906 -8.11 -24.55 35.46
CA ILE A 906 -7.56 -23.74 36.54
C ILE A 906 -8.68 -23.47 37.56
N ALA A 907 -8.40 -23.79 38.81
CA ALA A 907 -9.35 -23.59 39.90
C ALA A 907 -9.70 -22.10 40.09
N ALA A 908 -10.96 -21.82 40.35
CA ALA A 908 -11.44 -20.46 40.61
C ALA A 908 -10.70 -19.84 41.79
N SER A 909 -10.11 -18.66 41.58
CA SER A 909 -9.46 -17.85 42.60
C SER A 909 -9.60 -16.37 42.25
N PRO A 910 -9.75 -15.46 43.23
CA PRO A 910 -9.71 -14.01 42.96
C PRO A 910 -8.35 -13.57 42.41
N ASN A 911 -7.27 -14.27 42.79
CA ASN A 911 -5.92 -14.05 42.28
C ASN A 911 -5.40 -15.37 41.69
N ILE A 912 -5.14 -15.41 40.40
CA ILE A 912 -4.60 -16.60 39.72
C ILE A 912 -3.12 -16.35 39.43
N LEU A 913 -2.25 -17.27 39.86
CA LEU A 913 -0.82 -17.14 39.63
C LEU A 913 -0.52 -17.30 38.14
N VAL A 914 0.33 -16.42 37.61
CA VAL A 914 0.81 -16.50 36.22
C VAL A 914 1.60 -17.79 36.00
N SER A 915 2.28 -18.31 37.03
CA SER A 915 2.96 -19.61 36.97
C SER A 915 2.02 -20.81 36.72
N GLN A 916 0.74 -20.70 37.13
CA GLN A 916 -0.28 -21.73 36.87
C GLN A 916 -0.83 -21.59 35.45
N ILE A 917 -1.02 -20.35 34.98
CA ILE A 917 -1.55 -20.06 33.64
C ILE A 917 -0.51 -20.43 32.58
N LEU A 918 0.71 -19.94 32.74
CA LEU A 918 1.84 -20.14 31.82
C LEU A 918 2.67 -21.37 32.23
N GLN A 919 2.00 -22.43 32.67
CA GLN A 919 2.68 -23.65 33.10
C GLN A 919 3.28 -24.42 31.92
N TYR A 920 2.52 -24.53 30.82
CA TYR A 920 2.88 -25.35 29.67
C TYR A 920 3.16 -24.52 28.41
N PHE A 921 2.58 -23.33 28.28
CA PHE A 921 2.71 -22.49 27.09
C PHE A 921 3.07 -21.04 27.45
N PRO A 922 3.86 -20.32 26.61
CA PRO A 922 4.37 -18.98 26.95
C PRO A 922 3.31 -17.87 27.04
N VAL A 923 2.09 -18.11 26.54
CA VAL A 923 0.94 -17.20 26.60
C VAL A 923 -0.29 -17.99 27.05
N GLY A 924 -1.29 -17.32 27.60
CA GLY A 924 -2.50 -17.98 28.13
C GLY A 924 -3.80 -17.27 27.74
N LEU A 925 -4.84 -18.06 27.47
CA LEU A 925 -6.21 -17.63 27.25
C LEU A 925 -7.15 -18.38 28.21
N LEU A 926 -7.58 -17.72 29.27
CA LEU A 926 -8.55 -18.28 30.23
C LEU A 926 -9.97 -17.98 29.76
N ILE A 927 -10.84 -18.98 29.73
CA ILE A 927 -12.26 -18.82 29.46
C ILE A 927 -13.06 -19.49 30.57
N ASN A 928 -14.09 -18.83 31.07
CA ASN A 928 -14.96 -19.42 32.08
C ASN A 928 -16.20 -20.06 31.45
N GLU A 929 -16.52 -21.30 31.84
CA GLU A 929 -17.73 -21.97 31.35
C GLU A 929 -18.97 -21.41 32.06
N SER A 930 -20.08 -21.26 31.31
CA SER A 930 -21.38 -20.98 31.91
C SER A 930 -21.86 -22.24 32.64
N VAL A 931 -21.92 -22.22 33.98
CA VAL A 931 -22.67 -23.25 34.72
C VAL A 931 -24.14 -23.13 34.26
N PRO A 932 -24.75 -24.17 33.65
CA PRO A 932 -26.18 -24.17 33.41
C PRO A 932 -26.85 -24.09 34.78
N ILE A 933 -27.70 -23.08 34.99
CA ILE A 933 -28.60 -23.09 36.14
C ILE A 933 -29.49 -24.32 35.92
N SER A 934 -29.22 -25.39 36.67
CA SER A 934 -30.19 -26.46 36.80
C SER A 934 -31.39 -25.85 37.53
N ASP A 935 -32.48 -25.68 36.79
CA ASP A 935 -33.77 -25.36 37.40
C ASP A 935 -34.08 -26.46 38.43
N LYS A 936 -34.04 -26.08 39.70
CA LYS A 936 -34.54 -26.87 40.83
C LYS A 936 -35.99 -26.53 41.11
#